data_AF-A0A2D5X3M4-F1
#
_entry.id   AF-A0A2D5X3M4-F1
#
_cell.length_a   1.000
_cell.length_b   1.000
_cell.length_c   1.000
_cell.angle_alpha   90.00
_cell.angle_beta   90.00
_cell.angle_gamma   90.00
#
_symmetry.space_group_name_H-M   'P 1'
#
loop_
_entity.id
_entity.type
_entity.pdbx_description
1 polymer ?
#
loop_
_entity_poly.entity_id
_entity_poly.type
_entity_poly.pdbx_seq_one_letter_code
_entity_poly.pdbx_strand_id
1 'polypeptide(L)'
;MWNPTDQEVNIGGWWLDDDPNGGSPPCAIGWNTNLSPDERIVFYRSITGLEFSYFDGDTAHLSNQYGTEIDSFSFPELDSDYGVSYGRSSSGAWGKVGDLTPGLANDESWPQGTHWQGSCYTPRDHLHDGSYVLAGRVATMTSEQGVLNDGHILVTDGMIIDVWSGPNPSYLNLDGVPFYETDGTIFPGLIDMHNHYHYNYLPLWDYTPENGQFYTNRYQWKDNPTYKSQVSWPKVFMLQGNMWGLADEAVKYAEVKSIVGGTTSIQGGPSSSGDAWDSILARNIEHYNFGDDDVKTCAVCDAAYDPEYDGSHIIEDAESGELDGWFVHVAEGVDGSSLNEFQILKDQGLLLRETVLIHGVPLREAQFADMAAADATLVWSPMSNMLLYGDTARPDLAKDAGVRITLAPDWAPSGAKSPLHELKMADWWNQNKMDGKFSDYELAQMVTSNAADAMHWNTHLGRIQDGLSADLLVVDNIAEDPYRTLIEAIDPDVRLSIVGGLPVFGDVDLMQAMNGNDYELINGSGFQKAVDITYNSVEDGSQSFSFLESELTKAMRFDRQEMFDDWGHESYTWSEFNDWLDQSHSSLGAVPLDPVFTYGDDRYFDVLNRSQTFNSKGTIDLYSRYYDVAFDANGNRSETFTPPDDDPVQPPDDDDDDEPLVESECTQDDTKNVECNTCYCSDEVWVCTEMDCGGSQNSEDDGLASSLLDPSSPVYWVMVFVALLVVFGSGVAVWMVLRPSS
;
A
#
# COMPACT_ATOMS: atom_id res chain seq x y z
N MET A 1 22.31 -29.27 -14.60
CA MET A 1 22.95 -28.87 -15.87
C MET A 1 23.94 -29.92 -16.39
N TRP A 2 24.23 -29.90 -17.69
CA TRP A 2 25.13 -30.83 -18.40
C TRP A 2 25.92 -30.07 -19.47
N ASN A 3 27.23 -30.34 -19.59
CA ASN A 3 28.04 -29.86 -20.71
C ASN A 3 28.07 -30.93 -21.83
N PRO A 4 27.30 -30.77 -22.92
CA PRO A 4 27.27 -31.73 -24.02
C PRO A 4 28.43 -31.57 -25.02
N THR A 5 29.31 -30.59 -24.82
CA THR A 5 30.36 -30.24 -25.78
C THR A 5 31.62 -31.07 -25.55
N ASP A 6 32.56 -31.01 -26.50
CA ASP A 6 33.88 -31.65 -26.39
C ASP A 6 34.95 -30.73 -25.75
N GLN A 7 34.56 -29.54 -25.30
CA GLN A 7 35.41 -28.58 -24.62
C GLN A 7 34.92 -28.29 -23.19
N GLU A 8 35.80 -27.77 -22.35
CA GLU A 8 35.41 -27.20 -21.07
C GLU A 8 34.58 -25.93 -21.31
N VAL A 9 33.47 -25.78 -20.58
CA VAL A 9 32.58 -24.61 -20.64
C VAL A 9 32.57 -23.95 -19.27
N ASN A 10 32.93 -22.66 -19.23
CA ASN A 10 32.77 -21.84 -18.03
C ASN A 10 31.36 -21.24 -18.02
N ILE A 11 30.55 -21.64 -17.05
CA ILE A 11 29.20 -21.13 -16.82
C ILE A 11 29.13 -20.16 -15.64
N GLY A 12 30.26 -19.73 -15.09
CA GLY A 12 30.28 -18.70 -14.05
C GLY A 12 29.73 -17.37 -14.58
N GLY A 13 28.81 -16.77 -13.82
CA GLY A 13 28.08 -15.55 -14.20
C GLY A 13 26.91 -15.78 -15.16
N TRP A 14 26.56 -17.03 -15.47
CA TRP A 14 25.34 -17.36 -16.22
C TRP A 14 24.13 -17.31 -15.27
N TRP A 15 22.95 -17.11 -15.84
CA TRP A 15 21.69 -16.93 -15.12
C TRP A 15 20.82 -18.17 -15.20
N LEU A 16 20.23 -18.53 -14.07
CA LEU A 16 19.16 -19.51 -13.93
C LEU A 16 17.89 -18.78 -13.51
N ASP A 17 16.76 -19.16 -14.10
CA ASP A 17 15.49 -18.46 -13.92
C ASP A 17 14.28 -19.40 -14.14
N ASP A 18 13.12 -19.07 -13.61
CA ASP A 18 11.82 -19.74 -13.81
C ASP A 18 10.88 -18.96 -14.72
N ASP A 19 10.74 -17.65 -14.52
CA ASP A 19 10.04 -16.76 -15.44
C ASP A 19 10.83 -15.46 -15.66
N PRO A 20 11.38 -15.22 -16.87
CA PRO A 20 12.11 -13.99 -17.15
C PRO A 20 11.31 -12.68 -16.99
N ASN A 21 9.98 -12.77 -16.79
CA ASN A 21 9.11 -11.62 -16.56
C ASN A 21 8.42 -11.67 -15.20
N GLY A 22 8.67 -12.65 -14.34
CA GLY A 22 7.98 -12.80 -13.06
C GLY A 22 8.55 -13.92 -12.18
N GLY A 23 7.73 -14.43 -11.28
CA GLY A 23 8.08 -15.58 -10.45
C GLY A 23 9.23 -15.30 -9.49
N SER A 24 10.01 -16.33 -9.17
CA SER A 24 11.02 -16.21 -8.14
C SER A 24 12.33 -15.55 -8.64
N PRO A 25 13.13 -14.92 -7.76
CA PRO A 25 14.35 -14.25 -8.19
C PRO A 25 15.33 -15.14 -8.97
N PRO A 26 15.86 -14.69 -10.13
CA PRO A 26 16.84 -15.43 -10.87
C PRO A 26 18.15 -15.49 -10.09
N CYS A 27 18.97 -16.48 -10.41
CA CYS A 27 20.20 -16.73 -9.68
C CYS A 27 21.41 -16.75 -10.61
N ALA A 28 22.45 -15.99 -10.25
CA ALA A 28 23.73 -15.97 -10.96
C ALA A 28 24.63 -17.11 -10.48
N ILE A 29 25.04 -17.98 -11.41
CA ILE A 29 25.93 -19.10 -11.12
C ILE A 29 27.29 -18.58 -10.69
N GLY A 30 27.83 -19.13 -9.61
CA GLY A 30 29.07 -18.66 -9.03
C GLY A 30 30.27 -18.66 -9.98
N TRP A 31 31.14 -17.66 -9.79
CA TRP A 31 32.37 -17.51 -10.56
C TRP A 31 33.24 -18.77 -10.56
N ASN A 32 33.98 -18.99 -11.65
CA ASN A 32 34.88 -20.13 -11.84
C ASN A 32 34.19 -21.51 -11.87
N THR A 33 32.91 -21.57 -12.25
CA THR A 33 32.20 -22.84 -12.48
C THR A 33 32.51 -23.36 -13.87
N ASN A 34 33.56 -24.19 -13.98
CA ASN A 34 33.98 -24.81 -15.24
C ASN A 34 33.51 -26.27 -15.32
N LEU A 35 32.73 -26.59 -16.35
CA LEU A 35 32.26 -27.94 -16.63
C LEU A 35 33.15 -28.55 -17.71
N SER A 36 33.85 -29.63 -17.39
CA SER A 36 34.54 -30.49 -18.36
C SER A 36 33.55 -31.11 -19.36
N PRO A 37 34.02 -31.62 -20.52
CA PRO A 37 33.19 -32.38 -21.44
C PRO A 37 32.42 -33.49 -20.72
N ASP A 38 31.10 -33.57 -20.96
CA ASP A 38 30.16 -34.52 -20.34
C ASP A 38 29.93 -34.36 -18.83
N GLU A 39 30.50 -33.32 -18.21
CA GLU A 39 30.33 -33.05 -16.78
C GLU A 39 28.92 -32.50 -16.47
N ARG A 40 28.47 -32.77 -15.24
CA ARG A 40 27.13 -32.41 -14.74
C ARG A 40 27.25 -31.78 -13.37
N ILE A 41 26.35 -30.84 -13.12
CA ILE A 41 26.23 -30.11 -11.85
C ILE A 41 24.76 -29.96 -11.50
N VAL A 42 24.42 -30.03 -10.22
CA VAL A 42 23.04 -29.90 -9.70
C VAL A 42 22.88 -28.57 -9.00
N PHE A 43 21.72 -27.95 -9.20
CA PHE A 43 21.30 -26.75 -8.49
C PHE A 43 20.02 -27.08 -7.72
N TYR A 44 19.98 -26.73 -6.44
CA TYR A 44 18.85 -26.98 -5.55
C TYR A 44 18.14 -25.67 -5.24
N ARG A 45 16.81 -25.71 -5.09
CA ARG A 45 16.00 -24.56 -4.64
C ARG A 45 16.57 -23.90 -3.38
N SER A 46 17.06 -24.67 -2.41
CA SER A 46 17.68 -24.15 -1.18
C SER A 46 18.95 -23.31 -1.39
N ILE A 47 19.49 -23.29 -2.61
CA ILE A 47 20.68 -22.52 -3.01
C ILE A 47 20.33 -21.47 -4.05
N THR A 48 19.42 -21.80 -4.97
CA THR A 48 19.04 -20.90 -6.07
C THR A 48 17.94 -19.93 -5.70
N GLY A 49 17.10 -20.23 -4.71
CA GLY A 49 15.83 -19.53 -4.49
C GLY A 49 14.73 -20.04 -5.43
N LEU A 50 15.08 -20.35 -6.69
CA LEU A 50 14.13 -20.73 -7.74
C LEU A 50 12.99 -21.67 -7.32
N GLU A 51 11.76 -21.18 -7.46
CA GLU A 51 10.52 -21.87 -7.14
C GLU A 51 9.77 -22.18 -8.43
N PHE A 52 9.41 -23.45 -8.64
CA PHE A 52 8.62 -23.82 -9.82
C PHE A 52 7.14 -23.92 -9.48
N SER A 53 6.27 -23.31 -10.27
CA SER A 53 4.82 -23.45 -10.10
C SER A 53 4.37 -24.89 -10.37
N TYR A 54 3.67 -25.47 -9.38
CA TYR A 54 3.05 -26.78 -9.52
C TYR A 54 1.68 -26.70 -10.18
N PHE A 55 0.90 -25.66 -9.91
CA PHE A 55 -0.48 -25.60 -10.40
C PHE A 55 -0.57 -25.06 -11.82
N ASP A 56 0.37 -24.21 -12.24
CA ASP A 56 0.31 -23.55 -13.55
C ASP A 56 1.31 -24.15 -14.56
N GLY A 57 2.25 -24.96 -14.05
CA GLY A 57 3.42 -25.38 -14.81
C GLY A 57 4.46 -24.26 -14.85
N ASP A 58 5.63 -24.55 -15.42
CA ASP A 58 6.75 -23.59 -15.37
C ASP A 58 7.85 -23.91 -16.40
N THR A 59 8.85 -23.04 -16.50
CA THR A 59 10.00 -23.19 -17.40
C THR A 59 11.32 -22.98 -16.70
N ALA A 60 12.22 -23.96 -16.74
CA ALA A 60 13.61 -23.71 -16.33
C ALA A 60 14.39 -23.03 -17.46
N HIS A 61 14.86 -21.80 -17.24
CA HIS A 61 15.68 -21.04 -18.18
C HIS A 61 17.16 -21.04 -17.79
N LEU A 62 18.04 -21.10 -18.80
CA LEU A 62 19.48 -20.91 -18.65
C LEU A 62 19.96 -19.87 -19.67
N SER A 63 20.43 -18.74 -19.17
CA SER A 63 20.96 -17.65 -20.00
C SER A 63 22.44 -17.40 -19.69
N ASN A 64 23.22 -16.95 -20.67
CA ASN A 64 24.59 -16.54 -20.40
C ASN A 64 24.65 -15.19 -19.66
N GLN A 65 25.85 -14.76 -19.26
CA GLN A 65 26.08 -13.48 -18.56
C GLN A 65 25.63 -12.21 -19.32
N TYR A 66 25.18 -12.32 -20.57
CA TYR A 66 24.67 -11.23 -21.39
C TYR A 66 23.15 -11.33 -21.62
N GLY A 67 22.45 -12.18 -20.86
CA GLY A 67 21.01 -12.40 -20.98
C GLY A 67 20.58 -13.16 -22.24
N THR A 68 21.51 -13.77 -22.98
CA THR A 68 21.13 -14.62 -24.13
C THR A 68 20.75 -16.00 -23.64
N GLU A 69 19.52 -16.44 -23.90
CA GLU A 69 19.07 -17.79 -23.59
C GLU A 69 19.92 -18.84 -24.33
N ILE A 70 20.44 -19.80 -23.56
CA ILE A 70 21.28 -20.91 -24.02
C ILE A 70 20.48 -22.21 -24.09
N ASP A 71 19.63 -22.47 -23.11
CA ASP A 71 18.72 -23.62 -23.06
C ASP A 71 17.50 -23.27 -22.20
N SER A 72 16.38 -23.91 -22.48
CA SER A 72 15.15 -23.77 -21.69
C SER A 72 14.36 -25.09 -21.70
N PHE A 73 13.57 -25.32 -20.66
CA PHE A 73 12.70 -26.49 -20.57
C PHE A 73 11.43 -26.21 -19.79
N SER A 74 10.30 -26.23 -20.48
CA SER A 74 8.97 -26.10 -19.89
C SER A 74 8.38 -27.45 -19.49
N PHE A 75 7.68 -27.47 -18.37
CA PHE A 75 6.86 -28.58 -17.89
C PHE A 75 5.44 -28.10 -17.58
N PRO A 76 4.43 -28.96 -17.77
CA PRO A 76 3.03 -28.55 -17.61
C PRO A 76 2.62 -28.45 -16.13
N GLU A 77 1.42 -27.93 -15.91
CA GLU A 77 0.69 -28.04 -14.65
C GLU A 77 0.73 -29.46 -14.06
N LEU A 78 0.73 -29.51 -12.73
CA LEU A 78 0.75 -30.70 -11.90
C LEU A 78 1.96 -31.63 -12.12
N ASP A 79 3.08 -31.11 -12.66
CA ASP A 79 4.29 -31.89 -12.94
C ASP A 79 5.45 -31.64 -11.95
N SER A 80 5.65 -30.46 -11.38
CA SER A 80 6.83 -30.14 -10.53
C SER A 80 6.75 -30.74 -9.11
N ASP A 81 6.85 -32.06 -9.02
CA ASP A 81 6.79 -32.81 -7.75
C ASP A 81 7.93 -32.43 -6.79
N TYR A 82 7.61 -32.20 -5.51
CA TYR A 82 8.60 -31.88 -4.47
C TYR A 82 9.70 -32.94 -4.37
N GLY A 83 10.97 -32.52 -4.44
CA GLY A 83 12.15 -33.38 -4.35
C GLY A 83 12.65 -33.95 -5.68
N VAL A 84 11.87 -33.82 -6.75
CA VAL A 84 12.23 -34.32 -8.08
C VAL A 84 12.97 -33.25 -8.87
N SER A 85 14.17 -33.55 -9.35
CA SER A 85 14.92 -32.62 -10.22
C SER A 85 14.57 -32.82 -11.69
N TYR A 86 14.79 -31.79 -12.50
CA TYR A 86 14.81 -31.90 -13.96
C TYR A 86 16.24 -31.95 -14.49
N GLY A 87 16.48 -32.76 -15.51
CA GLY A 87 17.80 -32.88 -16.12
C GLY A 87 17.76 -33.61 -17.46
N ARG A 88 18.88 -33.63 -18.18
CA ARG A 88 19.03 -34.37 -19.43
C ARG A 88 19.59 -35.77 -19.20
N SER A 89 19.05 -36.80 -19.84
CA SER A 89 19.63 -38.16 -19.86
C SER A 89 20.99 -38.20 -20.59
N SER A 90 21.65 -39.36 -20.60
CA SER A 90 22.85 -39.60 -21.43
C SER A 90 22.61 -39.38 -22.94
N SER A 91 21.36 -39.52 -23.40
CA SER A 91 20.96 -39.22 -24.79
C SER A 91 20.65 -37.75 -25.02
N GLY A 92 20.78 -36.91 -23.99
CA GLY A 92 20.47 -35.48 -24.03
C GLY A 92 18.98 -35.14 -23.93
N ALA A 93 18.08 -36.09 -23.67
CA ALA A 93 16.65 -35.82 -23.58
C ALA A 93 16.28 -35.31 -22.18
N TRP A 94 15.45 -34.26 -22.09
CA TRP A 94 14.93 -33.75 -20.82
C TRP A 94 13.97 -34.74 -20.13
N GLY A 95 13.95 -34.71 -18.80
CA GLY A 95 12.97 -35.42 -17.98
C GLY A 95 13.29 -35.34 -16.49
N LYS A 96 12.36 -35.87 -15.68
CA LYS A 96 12.51 -36.01 -14.23
C LYS A 96 13.69 -36.93 -13.88
N VAL A 97 14.49 -36.52 -12.90
CA VAL A 97 15.61 -37.24 -12.31
C VAL A 97 15.14 -37.74 -10.95
N GLY A 98 15.19 -39.05 -10.73
CA GLY A 98 14.51 -39.72 -9.62
C GLY A 98 14.84 -39.22 -8.21
N ASP A 99 14.15 -39.77 -7.22
CA ASP A 99 14.31 -39.42 -5.81
C ASP A 99 15.28 -40.35 -5.07
N LEU A 100 16.36 -39.87 -4.46
CA LEU A 100 16.91 -38.50 -4.50
C LEU A 100 17.63 -38.24 -5.85
N THR A 101 17.95 -36.98 -6.18
CA THR A 101 18.79 -36.58 -7.35
C THR A 101 20.30 -36.92 -7.28
N PRO A 102 20.86 -37.83 -8.11
CA PRO A 102 22.21 -38.39 -7.96
C PRO A 102 23.37 -37.49 -8.38
N GLY A 103 23.09 -36.34 -9.01
CA GLY A 103 24.09 -35.50 -9.66
C GLY A 103 24.90 -36.19 -10.76
N LEU A 104 24.27 -37.16 -11.45
CA LEU A 104 24.78 -37.89 -12.62
C LEU A 104 23.70 -37.91 -13.72
N ALA A 105 23.97 -38.60 -14.86
CA ALA A 105 22.99 -38.75 -15.94
C ALA A 105 21.73 -39.52 -15.48
N ASN A 106 20.56 -39.12 -15.99
CA ASN A 106 19.23 -39.60 -15.53
C ASN A 106 19.01 -41.13 -15.63
N ASP A 107 19.87 -41.84 -16.38
CA ASP A 107 19.83 -43.28 -16.60
C ASP A 107 20.87 -44.08 -15.79
N GLU A 108 21.62 -43.42 -14.89
CA GLU A 108 22.64 -44.04 -14.04
C GLU A 108 22.15 -44.31 -12.60
N SER A 109 22.56 -45.44 -12.01
CA SER A 109 22.21 -45.82 -10.63
C SER A 109 22.99 -45.00 -9.61
N TRP A 110 22.30 -44.35 -8.65
CA TRP A 110 22.89 -43.53 -7.60
C TRP A 110 24.05 -44.23 -6.86
N PRO A 111 25.30 -43.73 -6.93
CA PRO A 111 26.38 -44.16 -6.04
C PRO A 111 26.29 -43.36 -4.73
N GLN A 112 26.08 -44.01 -3.58
CA GLN A 112 26.02 -43.27 -2.30
C GLN A 112 27.28 -42.37 -2.13
N GLY A 113 27.08 -41.05 -1.96
CA GLY A 113 28.16 -40.05 -1.91
C GLY A 113 27.68 -38.61 -2.15
N THR A 114 28.60 -37.64 -2.08
CA THR A 114 28.40 -36.21 -2.40
C THR A 114 28.49 -35.97 -3.91
N HIS A 115 27.49 -35.34 -4.52
CA HIS A 115 27.54 -34.86 -5.90
C HIS A 115 28.05 -33.41 -5.95
N TRP A 116 28.48 -32.95 -7.14
CA TRP A 116 28.86 -31.55 -7.31
C TRP A 116 27.62 -30.67 -7.38
N GLN A 117 27.44 -29.88 -6.34
CA GLN A 117 26.41 -28.87 -6.23
C GLN A 117 26.94 -27.52 -6.71
N GLY A 118 26.17 -26.82 -7.53
CA GLY A 118 26.45 -25.46 -7.95
C GLY A 118 26.17 -24.45 -6.84
N SER A 119 26.93 -23.36 -6.83
CA SER A 119 26.62 -22.18 -6.02
C SER A 119 25.83 -21.18 -6.85
N CYS A 120 24.88 -20.50 -6.22
CA CYS A 120 24.20 -19.36 -6.81
C CYS A 120 24.27 -18.14 -5.90
N TYR A 121 24.20 -16.97 -6.54
CA TYR A 121 24.08 -15.68 -5.89
C TYR A 121 22.83 -15.01 -6.44
N THR A 122 21.84 -14.77 -5.58
CA THR A 122 20.71 -13.90 -5.91
C THR A 122 21.25 -12.48 -6.09
N PRO A 123 20.84 -11.74 -7.12
CA PRO A 123 21.11 -10.31 -7.22
C PRO A 123 20.65 -9.59 -5.95
N ARG A 124 21.12 -8.36 -5.78
CA ARG A 124 20.64 -7.45 -4.73
C ARG A 124 20.44 -6.07 -5.33
N ASP A 125 19.84 -6.05 -6.52
CA ASP A 125 19.57 -4.82 -7.27
C ASP A 125 18.52 -3.93 -6.58
N HIS A 126 17.68 -4.50 -5.71
CA HIS A 126 16.80 -3.75 -4.80
C HIS A 126 17.52 -3.08 -3.60
N LEU A 127 18.85 -3.21 -3.49
CA LEU A 127 19.64 -2.53 -2.46
C LEU A 127 20.74 -1.68 -3.11
N HIS A 128 20.87 -0.44 -2.65
CA HIS A 128 21.95 0.42 -3.12
C HIS A 128 23.34 -0.09 -2.68
N ASP A 129 24.29 -0.19 -3.62
CA ASP A 129 25.71 -0.52 -3.39
C ASP A 129 26.62 0.64 -3.84
N GLY A 130 27.55 1.06 -3.00
CA GLY A 130 28.50 2.12 -3.31
C GLY A 130 28.15 3.45 -2.66
N SER A 131 28.55 4.57 -3.25
CA SER A 131 28.34 5.90 -2.64
C SER A 131 28.10 7.00 -3.67
N TYR A 132 27.32 8.01 -3.28
CA TYR A 132 27.14 9.25 -4.02
C TYR A 132 26.86 10.43 -3.08
N VAL A 133 26.99 11.65 -3.60
CA VAL A 133 26.58 12.88 -2.93
C VAL A 133 25.43 13.51 -3.69
N LEU A 134 24.31 13.79 -3.00
CA LEU A 134 23.26 14.69 -3.50
C LEU A 134 23.51 16.10 -2.99
N ALA A 135 23.38 17.09 -3.87
CA ALA A 135 23.56 18.50 -3.55
C ALA A 135 22.30 19.32 -3.87
N GLY A 136 21.93 20.25 -2.99
CA GLY A 136 20.72 21.08 -3.10
C GLY A 136 20.41 21.84 -1.80
N ARG A 137 19.21 22.41 -1.69
CA ARG A 137 18.72 22.98 -0.42
C ARG A 137 18.22 21.83 0.47
N VAL A 138 18.91 21.50 1.55
CA VAL A 138 18.53 20.36 2.41
C VAL A 138 17.67 20.83 3.58
N ALA A 139 16.40 20.41 3.63
CA ALA A 139 15.52 20.58 4.77
C ALA A 139 15.58 19.33 5.66
N THR A 140 16.39 19.38 6.72
CA THR A 140 16.73 18.19 7.53
C THR A 140 15.58 17.64 8.38
N MET A 141 14.52 18.42 8.57
CA MET A 141 13.39 18.13 9.49
C MET A 141 13.77 17.87 10.95
N THR A 142 14.98 18.26 11.36
CA THR A 142 15.43 18.21 12.77
C THR A 142 14.89 19.37 13.61
N SER A 143 14.62 20.49 12.95
CA SER A 143 14.00 21.71 13.49
C SER A 143 13.56 22.59 12.32
N GLU A 144 12.71 23.58 12.58
CA GLU A 144 12.27 24.58 11.58
C GLU A 144 13.46 25.37 10.97
N GLN A 145 14.54 25.58 11.73
CA GLN A 145 15.75 26.25 11.23
C GLN A 145 16.78 25.27 10.65
N GLY A 146 16.46 23.97 10.61
CA GLY A 146 17.31 22.89 10.12
C GLY A 146 17.40 22.85 8.59
N VAL A 147 17.72 23.98 7.97
CA VAL A 147 17.78 24.15 6.51
C VAL A 147 19.20 24.53 6.08
N LEU A 148 19.77 23.76 5.17
CA LEU A 148 21.09 23.99 4.58
C LEU A 148 20.91 24.43 3.11
N ASN A 149 21.04 25.73 2.84
CA ASN A 149 20.78 26.28 1.49
C ASN A 149 21.79 25.86 0.41
N ASP A 150 22.99 25.47 0.82
CA ASP A 150 24.05 24.90 -0.03
C ASP A 150 24.46 23.57 0.60
N GLY A 151 23.50 22.65 0.66
CA GLY A 151 23.54 21.41 1.42
C GLY A 151 23.98 20.23 0.57
N HIS A 152 24.59 19.25 1.23
CA HIS A 152 25.10 18.03 0.63
C HIS A 152 24.79 16.84 1.53
N ILE A 153 24.43 15.71 0.93
CA ILE A 153 24.12 14.45 1.62
C ILE A 153 24.99 13.36 1.01
N LEU A 154 25.92 12.79 1.79
CA LEU A 154 26.68 11.61 1.39
C LEU A 154 25.87 10.37 1.72
N VAL A 155 25.54 9.59 0.70
CA VAL A 155 24.87 8.28 0.84
C VAL A 155 25.89 7.18 0.54
N THR A 156 25.93 6.16 1.39
CA THR A 156 26.70 4.93 1.18
C THR A 156 25.84 3.74 1.54
N ASP A 157 25.74 2.76 0.64
CA ASP A 157 25.03 1.49 0.87
C ASP A 157 23.60 1.70 1.44
N GLY A 158 22.88 2.68 0.89
CA GLY A 158 21.52 3.03 1.29
C GLY A 158 21.40 3.88 2.56
N MET A 159 22.50 4.25 3.21
CA MET A 159 22.53 5.01 4.46
C MET A 159 23.11 6.40 4.28
N ILE A 160 22.57 7.39 4.98
CA ILE A 160 23.13 8.74 5.10
C ILE A 160 24.36 8.66 6.01
N ILE A 161 25.53 8.99 5.47
CA ILE A 161 26.81 8.95 6.20
C ILE A 161 27.17 10.32 6.77
N ASP A 162 26.87 11.39 6.04
CA ASP A 162 27.16 12.76 6.46
C ASP A 162 26.22 13.76 5.76
N VAL A 163 25.90 14.85 6.45
CA VAL A 163 25.14 15.99 5.94
C VAL A 163 25.86 17.29 6.27
N TRP A 164 26.27 18.06 5.27
CA TRP A 164 26.99 19.31 5.48
C TRP A 164 26.52 20.44 4.57
N SER A 165 27.02 21.66 4.82
CA SER A 165 26.81 22.81 3.96
C SER A 165 28.11 23.48 3.55
N GLY A 166 28.17 23.98 2.32
CA GLY A 166 29.32 24.66 1.77
C GLY A 166 30.45 23.70 1.38
N PRO A 167 31.74 24.12 1.51
CA PRO A 167 32.87 23.34 1.01
C PRO A 167 33.00 21.95 1.65
N ASN A 168 33.42 20.97 0.85
CA ASN A 168 33.62 19.59 1.28
C ASN A 168 34.47 19.48 2.57
N PRO A 169 33.98 18.76 3.59
CA PRO A 169 34.72 18.56 4.83
C PRO A 169 36.02 17.77 4.61
N SER A 170 37.12 18.21 5.22
CA SER A 170 38.43 17.58 5.03
C SER A 170 38.56 16.19 5.65
N TYR A 171 37.60 15.77 6.47
CA TYR A 171 37.59 14.46 7.12
C TYR A 171 36.88 13.39 6.29
N LEU A 172 36.12 13.78 5.26
CA LEU A 172 35.51 12.86 4.31
C LEU A 172 36.50 12.53 3.17
N ASN A 173 36.52 11.27 2.75
CA ASN A 173 37.19 10.86 1.54
C ASN A 173 36.15 10.73 0.41
N LEU A 174 36.17 11.69 -0.51
CA LEU A 174 35.21 11.78 -1.62
C LEU A 174 35.87 11.43 -2.96
N ASP A 175 37.08 10.85 -2.96
CA ASP A 175 37.77 10.46 -4.17
C ASP A 175 36.96 9.41 -4.94
N GLY A 176 36.47 9.79 -6.12
CA GLY A 176 35.67 8.92 -6.99
C GLY A 176 34.19 8.81 -6.62
N VAL A 177 33.72 9.54 -5.60
CA VAL A 177 32.30 9.63 -5.26
C VAL A 177 31.63 10.64 -6.20
N PRO A 178 30.61 10.24 -6.97
CA PRO A 178 29.88 11.16 -7.86
C PRO A 178 29.06 12.17 -7.06
N PHE A 179 28.93 13.38 -7.61
CA PHE A 179 28.08 14.45 -7.10
C PHE A 179 26.93 14.65 -8.09
N TYR A 180 25.72 14.65 -7.57
CA TYR A 180 24.49 14.91 -8.32
C TYR A 180 23.87 16.21 -7.80
N GLU A 181 23.96 17.26 -8.62
CA GLU A 181 23.33 18.54 -8.37
C GLU A 181 21.84 18.43 -8.68
N THR A 182 21.01 18.57 -7.65
CA THR A 182 19.56 18.41 -7.79
C THR A 182 18.87 19.70 -8.17
N ASP A 183 19.49 20.87 -7.97
CA ASP A 183 18.91 22.20 -8.14
C ASP A 183 17.56 22.42 -7.41
N GLY A 184 17.20 21.53 -6.47
CA GLY A 184 15.93 21.49 -5.76
C GLY A 184 16.08 21.60 -4.23
N THR A 185 14.96 21.41 -3.54
CA THR A 185 14.92 21.20 -2.09
C THR A 185 14.80 19.72 -1.77
N ILE A 186 15.67 19.22 -0.90
CA ILE A 186 15.74 17.84 -0.46
C ILE A 186 15.09 17.71 0.92
N PHE A 187 14.08 16.86 1.03
CA PHE A 187 13.39 16.47 2.24
C PHE A 187 13.64 14.98 2.54
N PRO A 188 13.43 14.52 3.79
CA PRO A 188 13.14 13.11 4.01
C PRO A 188 11.98 12.69 3.10
N GLY A 189 11.99 11.44 2.66
CA GLY A 189 10.86 10.85 1.97
C GLY A 189 9.56 10.98 2.79
N LEU A 190 8.44 11.16 2.10
CA LEU A 190 7.15 11.30 2.76
C LEU A 190 6.70 9.94 3.29
N ILE A 191 6.04 9.95 4.44
CA ILE A 191 5.53 8.74 5.09
C ILE A 191 4.01 8.82 5.08
N ASP A 192 3.40 7.87 4.38
CA ASP A 192 1.96 7.66 4.38
C ASP A 192 1.58 6.75 5.56
N MET A 193 1.08 7.39 6.62
CA MET A 193 0.70 6.71 7.86
C MET A 193 -0.66 6.00 7.79
N HIS A 194 -1.39 6.11 6.68
CA HIS A 194 -2.63 5.36 6.51
C HIS A 194 -3.10 5.30 5.06
N ASN A 195 -3.11 4.07 4.53
CA ASN A 195 -3.66 3.76 3.23
C ASN A 195 -4.51 2.47 3.22
N HIS A 196 -5.11 2.15 2.07
CA HIS A 196 -5.57 0.83 1.66
C HIS A 196 -5.09 0.55 0.23
N TYR A 197 -3.78 0.57 0.03
CA TYR A 197 -3.22 0.83 -1.29
C TYR A 197 -3.47 -0.27 -2.33
N HIS A 198 -3.84 -1.48 -1.90
CA HIS A 198 -4.36 -2.52 -2.80
C HIS A 198 -5.72 -2.18 -3.45
N TYR A 199 -6.26 -0.98 -3.20
CA TYR A 199 -7.38 -0.37 -3.94
C TYR A 199 -6.93 0.80 -4.84
N ASN A 200 -5.68 1.27 -4.78
CA ASN A 200 -5.30 2.57 -5.33
C ASN A 200 -5.16 2.63 -6.86
N TYR A 201 -5.39 1.53 -7.56
CA TYR A 201 -5.66 1.53 -9.00
C TYR A 201 -7.10 1.98 -9.34
N LEU A 202 -7.99 2.06 -8.34
CA LEU A 202 -9.34 2.60 -8.50
C LEU A 202 -9.32 4.12 -8.41
N PRO A 203 -10.15 4.81 -9.22
CA PRO A 203 -10.27 6.26 -9.18
C PRO A 203 -11.10 6.69 -7.97
N LEU A 204 -11.12 8.00 -7.71
CA LEU A 204 -12.11 8.59 -6.79
C LEU A 204 -13.50 8.07 -7.09
N TRP A 205 -14.20 7.62 -6.05
CA TRP A 205 -15.53 7.06 -6.16
C TRP A 205 -16.53 8.18 -6.36
N ASP A 206 -17.12 8.24 -7.56
CA ASP A 206 -18.11 9.26 -7.94
C ASP A 206 -19.50 8.81 -7.50
N TYR A 207 -19.79 9.00 -6.22
CA TYR A 207 -21.10 8.70 -5.65
C TYR A 207 -21.87 9.98 -5.37
N THR A 208 -23.20 9.84 -5.36
CA THR A 208 -24.10 10.87 -4.85
C THR A 208 -24.82 10.31 -3.63
N PRO A 209 -24.84 11.02 -2.50
CA PRO A 209 -25.57 10.57 -1.33
C PRO A 209 -27.07 10.40 -1.63
N GLU A 210 -27.67 9.31 -1.16
CA GLU A 210 -29.10 9.10 -1.35
C GLU A 210 -29.91 10.15 -0.57
N ASN A 211 -30.90 10.75 -1.24
CA ASN A 211 -31.79 11.76 -0.65
C ASN A 211 -31.08 13.02 -0.10
N GLY A 212 -29.82 13.26 -0.47
CA GLY A 212 -29.03 14.42 -0.01
C GLY A 212 -28.54 14.32 1.43
N GLN A 213 -28.61 13.14 2.07
CA GLN A 213 -28.08 12.92 3.41
C GLN A 213 -26.66 12.39 3.34
N PHE A 214 -25.74 13.04 4.04
CA PHE A 214 -24.34 12.59 4.13
C PHE A 214 -24.25 11.33 4.99
N TYR A 215 -23.21 10.53 4.74
CA TYR A 215 -22.90 9.44 5.66
C TYR A 215 -22.48 10.03 7.00
N THR A 216 -22.89 9.36 8.06
CA THR A 216 -22.59 9.77 9.44
C THR A 216 -21.50 8.92 10.05
N ASN A 217 -21.25 7.73 9.52
CA ASN A 217 -20.16 6.85 9.93
C ASN A 217 -19.82 5.83 8.83
N ARG A 218 -18.72 5.09 9.05
CA ARG A 218 -18.19 4.11 8.10
C ARG A 218 -19.07 2.91 7.76
N TYR A 219 -20.10 2.65 8.56
CA TYR A 219 -20.98 1.48 8.39
C TYR A 219 -22.05 1.70 7.31
N GLN A 220 -22.17 2.91 6.76
CA GLN A 220 -23.26 3.28 5.85
C GLN A 220 -22.86 3.28 4.37
N TRP A 221 -21.66 3.75 4.02
CA TRP A 221 -21.28 3.96 2.62
C TRP A 221 -21.16 2.65 1.82
N LYS A 222 -20.87 1.53 2.49
CA LYS A 222 -20.80 0.19 1.88
C LYS A 222 -22.14 -0.28 1.29
N ASP A 223 -23.26 0.28 1.78
CA ASP A 223 -24.61 -0.04 1.31
C ASP A 223 -25.04 0.80 0.10
N ASN A 224 -24.23 1.76 -0.34
CA ASN A 224 -24.52 2.53 -1.54
C ASN A 224 -24.69 1.60 -2.76
N PRO A 225 -25.74 1.77 -3.60
CA PRO A 225 -25.99 0.90 -4.74
C PRO A 225 -24.83 0.77 -5.73
N THR A 226 -23.96 1.78 -5.81
CA THR A 226 -22.80 1.80 -6.73
C THR A 226 -21.51 1.28 -6.10
N TYR A 227 -21.44 1.17 -4.77
CA TYR A 227 -20.23 0.75 -4.06
C TYR A 227 -19.76 -0.64 -4.50
N LYS A 228 -20.71 -1.56 -4.69
CA LYS A 228 -20.39 -2.91 -5.17
C LYS A 228 -19.75 -2.89 -6.55
N SER A 229 -20.35 -2.22 -7.53
CA SER A 229 -19.86 -2.26 -8.91
C SER A 229 -18.67 -1.37 -9.20
N GLN A 230 -18.41 -0.36 -8.37
CA GLN A 230 -17.31 0.60 -8.60
C GLN A 230 -16.13 0.44 -7.65
N VAL A 231 -16.29 -0.27 -6.53
CA VAL A 231 -15.22 -0.45 -5.53
C VAL A 231 -15.05 -1.92 -5.16
N SER A 232 -16.10 -2.57 -4.64
CA SER A 232 -15.96 -3.92 -4.07
C SER A 232 -15.69 -5.01 -5.11
N TRP A 233 -16.48 -5.07 -6.19
CA TRP A 233 -16.32 -6.08 -7.24
C TRP A 233 -15.05 -5.85 -8.06
N PRO A 234 -14.69 -4.61 -8.46
CA PRO A 234 -13.39 -4.35 -9.06
C PRO A 234 -12.23 -4.91 -8.25
N LYS A 235 -12.21 -4.70 -6.92
CA LYS A 235 -11.25 -5.35 -6.04
C LYS A 235 -11.28 -6.87 -6.13
N VAL A 236 -12.45 -7.46 -5.94
CA VAL A 236 -12.59 -8.92 -5.91
C VAL A 236 -12.11 -9.56 -7.21
N PHE A 237 -12.53 -9.02 -8.35
CA PHE A 237 -12.17 -9.55 -9.66
C PHE A 237 -10.69 -9.35 -9.97
N MET A 238 -10.13 -8.21 -9.59
CA MET A 238 -8.72 -7.90 -9.82
C MET A 238 -7.80 -8.82 -9.02
N LEU A 239 -8.03 -8.96 -7.71
CA LEU A 239 -7.04 -9.56 -6.81
C LEU A 239 -7.21 -11.07 -6.61
N GLN A 240 -8.38 -11.66 -6.88
CA GLN A 240 -8.58 -13.10 -6.63
C GLN A 240 -7.93 -13.93 -7.73
N GLY A 241 -7.09 -14.90 -7.32
CA GLY A 241 -6.33 -15.77 -8.23
C GLY A 241 -7.18 -16.66 -9.16
N ASN A 242 -8.45 -16.93 -8.82
CA ASN A 242 -9.38 -17.65 -9.70
C ASN A 242 -10.21 -16.70 -10.62
N MET A 243 -9.85 -15.42 -10.65
CA MET A 243 -10.37 -14.40 -11.56
C MET A 243 -9.18 -13.82 -12.32
N TRP A 244 -8.87 -12.51 -12.22
CA TRP A 244 -7.69 -11.96 -12.88
C TRP A 244 -6.37 -12.28 -12.17
N GLY A 245 -6.39 -12.45 -10.83
CA GLY A 245 -5.18 -12.79 -10.06
C GLY A 245 -4.07 -11.75 -10.06
N LEU A 246 -4.38 -10.48 -10.29
CA LEU A 246 -3.43 -9.38 -10.44
C LEU A 246 -3.14 -8.65 -9.12
N ALA A 247 -2.92 -9.40 -8.03
CA ALA A 247 -2.73 -8.80 -6.71
C ALA A 247 -1.43 -7.98 -6.64
N ASP A 248 -0.37 -8.57 -7.16
CA ASP A 248 1.01 -8.08 -7.15
C ASP A 248 1.12 -6.85 -8.05
N GLU A 249 0.57 -6.93 -9.27
CA GLU A 249 0.54 -5.82 -10.21
C GLU A 249 -0.26 -4.64 -9.66
N ALA A 250 -1.40 -4.92 -9.01
CA ALA A 250 -2.24 -3.89 -8.40
C ALA A 250 -1.53 -3.18 -7.25
N VAL A 251 -0.77 -3.91 -6.43
CA VAL A 251 0.02 -3.32 -5.35
C VAL A 251 1.20 -2.53 -5.91
N LYS A 252 1.99 -3.10 -6.83
CA LYS A 252 3.11 -2.38 -7.45
C LYS A 252 2.67 -1.08 -8.14
N TYR A 253 1.53 -1.10 -8.82
CA TYR A 253 0.93 0.12 -9.39
C TYR A 253 0.61 1.17 -8.32
N ALA A 254 0.09 0.74 -7.17
CA ALA A 254 -0.22 1.61 -6.05
C ALA A 254 1.03 2.19 -5.36
N GLU A 255 2.10 1.41 -5.27
CA GLU A 255 3.39 1.92 -4.81
C GLU A 255 3.97 2.94 -5.78
N VAL A 256 3.90 2.71 -7.11
CA VAL A 256 4.28 3.70 -8.11
C VAL A 256 3.50 5.00 -7.89
N LYS A 257 2.19 4.91 -7.73
CA LYS A 257 1.33 6.06 -7.44
C LYS A 257 1.71 6.80 -6.14
N SER A 258 2.35 6.12 -5.20
CA SER A 258 2.84 6.71 -3.95
C SER A 258 4.20 7.39 -4.12
N ILE A 259 5.17 6.72 -4.77
CA ILE A 259 6.53 7.25 -4.99
C ILE A 259 6.56 8.43 -5.97
N VAL A 260 5.60 8.52 -6.91
CA VAL A 260 5.49 9.71 -7.78
C VAL A 260 5.18 10.98 -6.99
N GLY A 261 4.53 10.83 -5.82
CA GLY A 261 4.31 11.90 -4.85
C GLY A 261 5.43 12.06 -3.83
N GLY A 262 6.55 11.32 -3.95
CA GLY A 262 7.65 11.38 -2.99
C GLY A 262 7.46 10.56 -1.72
N THR A 263 6.48 9.65 -1.70
CA THR A 263 6.24 8.74 -0.57
C THR A 263 7.25 7.61 -0.60
N THR A 264 7.97 7.38 0.50
CA THR A 264 8.99 6.32 0.61
C THR A 264 8.60 5.22 1.60
N SER A 265 7.54 5.43 2.38
CA SER A 265 6.98 4.43 3.29
C SER A 265 5.47 4.57 3.34
N ILE A 266 4.75 3.45 3.32
CA ILE A 266 3.29 3.41 3.22
C ILE A 266 2.71 2.34 4.15
N GLN A 267 1.69 2.72 4.91
CA GLN A 267 0.87 1.83 5.73
C GLN A 267 -0.38 1.43 4.95
N GLY A 268 -0.88 0.21 5.11
CA GLY A 268 -2.18 -0.20 4.56
C GLY A 268 -2.15 -1.42 3.66
N GLY A 269 -1.10 -2.23 3.77
CA GLY A 269 -0.88 -3.37 2.89
C GLY A 269 -1.90 -4.48 3.05
N PRO A 270 -2.02 -5.37 2.04
CA PRO A 270 -2.70 -6.65 2.23
C PRO A 270 -2.10 -7.40 3.43
N SER A 271 -2.95 -8.09 4.21
CA SER A 271 -2.49 -8.83 5.40
C SER A 271 -1.70 -10.12 5.07
N SER A 272 -1.61 -10.50 3.80
CA SER A 272 -0.75 -11.57 3.32
C SER A 272 0.56 -10.95 2.84
N SER A 273 1.69 -11.34 3.44
CA SER A 273 3.02 -11.04 2.93
C SER A 273 3.25 -11.83 1.64
N GLY A 274 3.51 -11.14 0.54
CA GLY A 274 4.05 -11.72 -0.69
C GLY A 274 5.40 -11.08 -0.94
N ASP A 275 6.43 -11.87 -1.24
CA ASP A 275 7.78 -11.32 -1.43
C ASP A 275 7.78 -10.30 -2.61
N ALA A 276 6.79 -10.37 -3.50
CA ALA A 276 6.62 -9.51 -4.66
C ALA A 276 6.33 -8.03 -4.38
N TRP A 277 5.86 -7.67 -3.19
CA TRP A 277 5.55 -6.28 -2.84
C TRP A 277 5.95 -5.85 -1.42
N ASP A 278 6.65 -6.69 -0.66
CA ASP A 278 7.10 -6.35 0.69
C ASP A 278 8.21 -5.29 0.70
N SER A 279 9.03 -5.21 -0.35
CA SER A 279 10.25 -4.38 -0.34
C SER A 279 10.70 -3.84 -1.72
N ILE A 280 9.79 -3.76 -2.68
CA ILE A 280 10.14 -3.43 -4.08
C ILE A 280 10.28 -1.93 -4.32
N LEU A 281 9.35 -1.10 -3.84
CA LEU A 281 9.32 0.33 -4.12
C LEU A 281 9.24 1.16 -2.84
N ALA A 282 8.04 1.30 -2.26
CA ALA A 282 7.88 1.99 -0.99
C ALA A 282 8.04 0.98 0.15
N ARG A 283 8.58 1.40 1.29
CA ARG A 283 8.61 0.52 2.47
C ARG A 283 7.18 0.25 2.93
N ASN A 284 6.77 -1.00 2.92
CA ASN A 284 5.53 -1.40 3.58
C ASN A 284 5.75 -1.36 5.10
N ILE A 285 5.02 -0.50 5.79
CA ILE A 285 5.19 -0.23 7.22
C ILE A 285 4.84 -1.45 8.09
N GLU A 286 3.94 -2.31 7.63
CA GLU A 286 3.47 -3.50 8.37
C GLU A 286 4.31 -4.76 8.14
N HIS A 287 5.43 -4.64 7.44
CA HIS A 287 6.32 -5.75 7.16
C HIS A 287 7.71 -5.49 7.70
N TYR A 288 8.57 -6.49 7.54
CA TYR A 288 9.92 -6.50 8.07
C TYR A 288 10.76 -5.32 7.57
N ASN A 289 11.06 -4.38 8.46
CA ASN A 289 11.90 -3.22 8.19
C ASN A 289 12.93 -3.03 9.30
N PHE A 290 14.13 -2.60 8.93
CA PHE A 290 15.21 -2.23 9.86
C PHE A 290 15.65 -3.31 10.87
N GLY A 291 15.21 -4.56 10.71
CA GLY A 291 15.60 -5.66 11.58
C GLY A 291 14.45 -6.35 12.29
N ASP A 292 13.26 -5.75 12.29
CA ASP A 292 12.10 -6.14 13.10
C ASP A 292 10.78 -5.99 12.31
N ASP A 293 9.66 -6.50 12.85
CA ASP A 293 8.30 -6.44 12.26
C ASP A 293 7.27 -6.17 13.36
N ASP A 294 7.47 -5.05 14.05
CA ASP A 294 6.82 -4.72 15.33
C ASP A 294 5.62 -3.77 15.13
N VAL A 295 5.08 -3.67 13.92
CA VAL A 295 3.90 -2.86 13.60
C VAL A 295 2.67 -3.75 13.45
N LYS A 296 1.55 -3.31 14.02
CA LYS A 296 0.26 -4.01 13.93
C LYS A 296 -0.83 -3.12 13.36
N THR A 297 -1.68 -3.68 12.52
CA THR A 297 -2.81 -2.96 11.91
C THR A 297 -4.14 -3.62 12.21
N CYS A 298 -5.13 -2.79 12.58
CA CYS A 298 -6.55 -3.12 12.69
C CYS A 298 -7.35 -2.14 11.80
N ALA A 299 -7.49 -2.49 10.51
CA ALA A 299 -8.35 -1.76 9.59
C ALA A 299 -9.85 -2.06 9.84
N VAL A 300 -10.17 -3.35 9.99
CA VAL A 300 -11.51 -3.87 10.26
C VAL A 300 -11.41 -4.95 11.34
N CYS A 301 -11.23 -4.55 12.60
CA CYS A 301 -11.28 -5.48 13.72
C CYS A 301 -12.23 -4.98 14.83
N ASP A 302 -12.60 -5.90 15.72
CA ASP A 302 -13.62 -5.68 16.73
C ASP A 302 -13.14 -4.77 17.89
N ALA A 303 -11.86 -4.40 17.96
CA ALA A 303 -11.27 -3.62 19.06
C ALA A 303 -11.98 -2.28 19.35
N ALA A 304 -12.57 -1.66 18.32
CA ALA A 304 -13.20 -0.35 18.44
C ALA A 304 -14.73 -0.44 18.66
N TYR A 305 -15.36 -1.61 18.58
CA TYR A 305 -16.82 -1.72 18.71
C TYR A 305 -17.35 -2.92 19.50
N ASP A 306 -16.53 -3.95 19.74
CA ASP A 306 -16.85 -5.08 20.62
C ASP A 306 -16.17 -4.91 21.97
N PRO A 307 -16.92 -4.61 23.06
CA PRO A 307 -16.37 -4.53 24.41
C PRO A 307 -15.69 -5.82 24.90
N GLU A 308 -15.98 -6.98 24.29
CA GLU A 308 -15.39 -8.28 24.63
C GLU A 308 -14.11 -8.63 23.83
N TYR A 309 -13.65 -7.74 22.95
CA TYR A 309 -12.41 -7.94 22.18
C TYR A 309 -11.20 -8.21 23.10
N ASP A 310 -10.45 -9.27 22.81
CA ASP A 310 -9.24 -9.64 23.54
C ASP A 310 -8.00 -8.95 22.95
N GLY A 311 -7.73 -7.75 23.44
CA GLY A 311 -6.54 -6.96 23.10
C GLY A 311 -5.27 -7.33 23.87
N SER A 312 -5.24 -8.42 24.64
CA SER A 312 -4.09 -8.77 25.50
C SER A 312 -2.77 -8.87 24.73
N HIS A 313 -2.79 -9.43 23.53
CA HIS A 313 -1.62 -9.54 22.64
C HIS A 313 -1.07 -8.18 22.13
N ILE A 314 -1.86 -7.10 22.16
CA ILE A 314 -1.36 -5.74 21.85
C ILE A 314 -0.70 -5.16 23.10
N ILE A 315 -1.33 -5.35 24.26
CA ILE A 315 -0.83 -4.87 25.55
C ILE A 315 0.49 -5.58 25.91
N GLU A 316 0.57 -6.89 25.72
CA GLU A 316 1.77 -7.69 26.00
C GLU A 316 2.98 -7.21 25.17
N ASP A 317 2.78 -6.94 23.88
CA ASP A 317 3.85 -6.48 22.99
C ASP A 317 4.26 -5.03 23.31
N ALA A 318 3.31 -4.17 23.66
CA ALA A 318 3.63 -2.83 24.17
C ALA A 318 4.42 -2.88 25.49
N GLU A 319 4.06 -3.79 26.41
CA GLU A 319 4.76 -3.98 27.69
C GLU A 319 6.15 -4.62 27.52
N SER A 320 6.35 -5.46 26.50
CA SER A 320 7.65 -6.07 26.17
C SER A 320 8.58 -5.11 25.41
N GLY A 321 8.01 -4.11 24.74
CA GLY A 321 8.72 -3.18 23.86
C GLY A 321 8.93 -3.74 22.45
N GLU A 322 8.08 -4.69 22.04
CA GLU A 322 8.03 -5.34 20.70
C GLU A 322 6.87 -4.76 19.87
N LEU A 323 6.39 -3.56 20.20
CA LEU A 323 5.37 -2.84 19.45
C LEU A 323 5.88 -1.43 19.14
N ASP A 324 6.08 -1.16 17.86
CA ASP A 324 6.50 0.14 17.33
C ASP A 324 5.28 1.02 17.00
N GLY A 325 4.18 0.40 16.58
CA GLY A 325 2.93 1.10 16.29
C GLY A 325 1.74 0.15 16.17
N TRP A 326 0.59 0.60 16.65
CA TRP A 326 -0.71 -0.07 16.47
C TRP A 326 -1.69 0.85 15.77
N PHE A 327 -1.86 0.62 14.47
CA PHE A 327 -2.73 1.38 13.58
C PHE A 327 -4.17 0.89 13.71
N VAL A 328 -5.09 1.78 14.06
CA VAL A 328 -6.48 1.40 14.32
C VAL A 328 -7.45 2.48 13.86
N HIS A 329 -8.48 2.07 13.10
CA HIS A 329 -9.59 2.96 12.73
C HIS A 329 -10.52 3.13 13.91
N VAL A 330 -10.66 4.37 14.38
CA VAL A 330 -11.48 4.69 15.54
C VAL A 330 -12.13 6.03 15.32
N ALA A 331 -13.42 6.09 15.61
CA ALA A 331 -14.19 7.31 15.49
C ALA A 331 -14.17 7.85 14.05
N GLU A 332 -14.39 6.94 13.09
CA GLU A 332 -14.52 7.23 11.67
C GLU A 332 -15.99 7.56 11.33
N GLY A 333 -16.35 8.82 11.60
CA GLY A 333 -17.69 9.34 11.43
C GLY A 333 -17.96 10.59 12.27
N VAL A 334 -19.10 11.22 12.07
CA VAL A 334 -19.50 12.46 12.76
C VAL A 334 -20.49 12.22 13.90
N ASP A 335 -20.94 10.98 14.12
CA ASP A 335 -21.99 10.65 15.06
C ASP A 335 -21.49 10.18 16.45
N GLY A 336 -22.43 10.02 17.38
CA GLY A 336 -22.14 9.54 18.72
C GLY A 336 -21.70 8.07 18.77
N SER A 337 -22.04 7.26 17.76
CA SER A 337 -21.59 5.87 17.68
C SER A 337 -20.09 5.82 17.42
N SER A 338 -19.62 6.58 16.44
CA SER A 338 -18.19 6.74 16.16
C SER A 338 -17.44 7.30 17.38
N LEU A 339 -18.00 8.29 18.10
CA LEU A 339 -17.38 8.77 19.34
C LEU A 339 -17.26 7.67 20.41
N ASN A 340 -18.26 6.81 20.53
CA ASN A 340 -18.26 5.71 21.50
C ASN A 340 -17.17 4.66 21.22
N GLU A 341 -16.72 4.52 19.97
CA GLU A 341 -15.62 3.61 19.62
C GLU A 341 -14.33 3.94 20.38
N PHE A 342 -14.02 5.24 20.53
CA PHE A 342 -12.89 5.69 21.35
C PHE A 342 -13.03 5.28 22.81
N GLN A 343 -14.25 5.38 23.36
CA GLN A 343 -14.52 5.03 24.75
C GLN A 343 -14.35 3.52 24.98
N ILE A 344 -14.82 2.68 24.05
CA ILE A 344 -14.63 1.22 24.10
C ILE A 344 -13.14 0.87 24.12
N LEU A 345 -12.37 1.40 23.16
CA LEU A 345 -10.94 1.16 23.06
C LEU A 345 -10.19 1.58 24.33
N LYS A 346 -10.55 2.75 24.88
CA LYS A 346 -9.97 3.26 26.13
C LYS A 346 -10.29 2.35 27.32
N ASP A 347 -11.55 1.92 27.47
CA ASP A 347 -11.99 1.09 28.59
C ASP A 347 -11.36 -0.32 28.56
N GLN A 348 -10.97 -0.79 27.38
CA GLN A 348 -10.19 -2.02 27.19
C GLN A 348 -8.70 -1.86 27.53
N GLY A 349 -8.23 -0.64 27.80
CA GLY A 349 -6.82 -0.37 28.05
C GLY A 349 -5.96 -0.33 26.78
N LEU A 350 -6.57 -0.20 25.61
CA LEU A 350 -5.89 -0.19 24.32
C LEU A 350 -5.49 1.21 23.84
N LEU A 351 -5.79 2.27 24.62
CA LEU A 351 -5.21 3.59 24.39
C LEU A 351 -3.80 3.63 24.99
N LEU A 352 -2.84 3.18 24.19
CA LEU A 352 -1.42 3.02 24.49
C LEU A 352 -0.61 4.17 23.88
N ARG A 353 0.69 4.21 24.19
CA ARG A 353 1.64 5.14 23.55
C ARG A 353 1.78 4.84 22.06
N GLU A 354 1.81 3.56 21.72
CA GLU A 354 1.97 3.01 20.38
C GLU A 354 0.66 3.11 19.56
N THR A 355 -0.45 3.55 20.16
CA THR A 355 -1.72 3.70 19.44
C THR A 355 -1.63 4.82 18.41
N VAL A 356 -1.76 4.43 17.15
CA VAL A 356 -1.87 5.32 15.98
C VAL A 356 -3.33 5.32 15.54
N LEU A 357 -4.08 6.32 16.00
CA LEU A 357 -5.52 6.43 15.81
C LEU A 357 -5.83 7.09 14.47
N ILE A 358 -6.54 6.37 13.61
CA ILE A 358 -6.88 6.80 12.26
C ILE A 358 -8.25 7.50 12.26
N HIS A 359 -8.33 8.66 11.60
CA HIS A 359 -9.48 9.56 11.46
C HIS A 359 -9.82 10.41 12.69
N GLY A 360 -10.41 9.85 13.75
CA GLY A 360 -10.72 10.61 14.97
C GLY A 360 -11.68 11.80 14.78
N VAL A 361 -12.64 11.71 13.86
CA VAL A 361 -13.48 12.84 13.42
C VAL A 361 -14.31 13.50 14.55
N PRO A 362 -15.02 12.75 15.42
CA PRO A 362 -15.87 13.33 16.45
C PRO A 362 -15.09 13.60 17.74
N LEU A 363 -13.79 13.32 17.80
CA LEU A 363 -12.97 13.56 18.99
C LEU A 363 -12.85 15.06 19.29
N ARG A 364 -12.93 15.41 20.57
CA ARG A 364 -12.87 16.78 21.08
C ARG A 364 -11.90 16.86 22.25
N GLU A 365 -11.90 17.96 22.99
CA GLU A 365 -10.91 18.29 24.02
C GLU A 365 -10.71 17.18 25.05
N ALA A 366 -11.77 16.48 25.47
CA ALA A 366 -11.66 15.39 26.44
C ALA A 366 -10.90 14.19 25.88
N GLN A 367 -11.25 13.73 24.68
CA GLN A 367 -10.59 12.59 24.04
C GLN A 367 -9.15 12.92 23.65
N PHE A 368 -8.88 14.13 23.15
CA PHE A 368 -7.51 14.54 22.85
C PHE A 368 -6.65 14.71 24.12
N ALA A 369 -7.24 15.12 25.25
CA ALA A 369 -6.52 15.12 26.53
C ALA A 369 -6.15 13.70 26.98
N ASP A 370 -7.01 12.71 26.73
CA ASP A 370 -6.69 11.29 26.99
C ASP A 370 -5.58 10.79 26.05
N MET A 371 -5.65 11.08 24.75
CA MET A 371 -4.60 10.71 23.78
C MET A 371 -3.25 11.33 24.16
N ALA A 372 -3.23 12.61 24.52
CA ALA A 372 -2.02 13.32 24.94
C ALA A 372 -1.44 12.72 26.23
N ALA A 373 -2.29 12.28 27.17
CA ALA A 373 -1.83 11.60 28.38
C ALA A 373 -1.19 10.23 28.10
N ALA A 374 -1.63 9.55 27.04
CA ALA A 374 -1.07 8.28 26.58
C ALA A 374 0.18 8.45 25.68
N ASP A 375 0.43 9.64 25.12
CA ASP A 375 1.40 9.89 24.03
C ASP A 375 1.02 9.21 22.70
N ALA A 376 -0.29 8.95 22.51
CA ALA A 376 -0.87 8.40 21.29
C ALA A 376 -0.85 9.41 20.13
N THR A 377 -0.99 8.90 18.91
CA THR A 377 -0.93 9.70 17.67
C THR A 377 -2.30 9.75 16.98
N LEU A 378 -2.63 10.91 16.39
CA LEU A 378 -3.77 11.08 15.48
C LEU A 378 -3.27 11.09 14.02
N VAL A 379 -3.81 10.22 13.17
CA VAL A 379 -3.69 10.29 11.71
C VAL A 379 -4.87 11.06 11.15
N TRP A 380 -4.60 12.23 10.59
CA TRP A 380 -5.61 13.10 10.00
C TRP A 380 -5.73 12.84 8.49
N SER A 381 -6.95 12.59 8.00
CA SER A 381 -7.24 12.31 6.58
C SER A 381 -8.36 13.23 6.07
N PRO A 382 -8.10 14.54 5.95
CA PRO A 382 -9.16 15.52 5.67
C PRO A 382 -9.90 15.29 4.36
N MET A 383 -9.24 14.82 3.30
CA MET A 383 -9.92 14.60 2.02
C MET A 383 -10.95 13.47 2.11
N SER A 384 -10.54 12.31 2.65
CA SER A 384 -11.43 11.17 2.92
C SER A 384 -12.59 11.54 3.82
N ASN A 385 -12.31 12.21 4.93
CA ASN A 385 -13.37 12.58 5.86
C ASN A 385 -14.37 13.56 5.21
N MET A 386 -13.90 14.55 4.45
CA MET A 386 -14.78 15.49 3.76
C MET A 386 -15.59 14.81 2.65
N LEU A 387 -14.98 13.90 1.87
CA LEU A 387 -15.69 13.18 0.81
C LEU A 387 -16.77 12.26 1.37
N LEU A 388 -16.53 11.58 2.48
CA LEU A 388 -17.47 10.62 3.06
C LEU A 388 -18.51 11.26 3.99
N TYR A 389 -18.08 12.17 4.86
CA TYR A 389 -18.87 12.67 6.00
C TYR A 389 -19.20 14.16 5.95
N GLY A 390 -18.54 14.93 5.08
CA GLY A 390 -18.69 16.39 5.00
C GLY A 390 -18.15 17.15 6.23
N ASP A 391 -17.36 16.49 7.06
CA ASP A 391 -16.59 17.11 8.13
C ASP A 391 -15.31 16.30 8.36
N THR A 392 -14.36 16.87 9.09
CA THR A 392 -13.10 16.19 9.41
C THR A 392 -12.75 16.32 10.90
N ALA A 393 -11.68 15.65 11.31
CA ALA A 393 -11.12 15.74 12.66
C ALA A 393 -10.80 17.20 13.04
N ARG A 394 -10.57 17.40 14.34
CA ARG A 394 -10.20 18.70 14.91
C ARG A 394 -8.71 18.73 15.29
N PRO A 395 -7.79 18.77 14.29
CA PRO A 395 -6.36 18.77 14.57
C PRO A 395 -5.94 20.03 15.34
N ASP A 396 -6.70 21.13 15.23
CA ASP A 396 -6.51 22.32 16.05
C ASP A 396 -6.66 22.04 17.55
N LEU A 397 -7.66 21.25 17.95
CA LEU A 397 -7.86 20.86 19.34
C LEU A 397 -6.83 19.80 19.78
N ALA A 398 -6.48 18.87 18.89
CA ALA A 398 -5.43 17.88 19.12
C ALA A 398 -4.08 18.56 19.40
N LYS A 399 -3.73 19.59 18.60
CA LYS A 399 -2.54 20.43 18.81
C LYS A 399 -2.57 21.15 20.15
N ASP A 400 -3.69 21.73 20.55
CA ASP A 400 -3.82 22.42 21.84
C ASP A 400 -3.65 21.46 23.03
N ALA A 401 -4.06 20.20 22.87
CA ALA A 401 -3.87 19.14 23.85
C ALA A 401 -2.43 18.58 23.87
N GLY A 402 -1.64 18.81 22.82
CA GLY A 402 -0.28 18.28 22.68
C GLY A 402 -0.22 16.87 22.07
N VAL A 403 -1.26 16.45 21.34
CA VAL A 403 -1.30 15.19 20.60
C VAL A 403 -0.39 15.28 19.37
N ARG A 404 0.37 14.20 19.08
CA ARG A 404 1.14 14.08 17.84
C ARG A 404 0.16 13.88 16.67
N ILE A 405 0.34 14.66 15.60
CA ILE A 405 -0.53 14.60 14.42
C ILE A 405 0.32 14.20 13.21
N THR A 406 -0.19 13.25 12.45
CA THR A 406 0.31 12.85 11.12
C THR A 406 -0.79 13.06 10.08
N LEU A 407 -0.44 12.99 8.80
CA LEU A 407 -1.35 13.23 7.69
C LEU A 407 -1.29 12.06 6.71
N ALA A 408 -2.45 11.59 6.25
CA ALA A 408 -2.52 10.47 5.32
C ALA A 408 -3.76 10.53 4.39
N PRO A 409 -3.65 10.07 3.14
CA PRO A 409 -4.73 10.07 2.16
C PRO A 409 -5.82 9.03 2.39
N ASP A 410 -5.60 7.97 3.19
CA ASP A 410 -6.52 6.84 3.43
C ASP A 410 -6.69 5.89 2.23
N TRP A 411 -7.15 6.31 1.05
CA TRP A 411 -7.24 5.44 -0.14
C TRP A 411 -7.82 6.17 -1.34
N ALA A 412 -7.46 5.75 -2.54
CA ALA A 412 -7.87 6.44 -3.78
C ALA A 412 -9.38 6.59 -4.00
N PRO A 413 -10.27 5.65 -3.59
CA PRO A 413 -11.71 5.83 -3.73
C PRO A 413 -12.31 7.00 -2.95
N SER A 414 -11.66 7.48 -1.88
CA SER A 414 -12.17 8.65 -1.14
C SER A 414 -11.11 9.65 -0.71
N GLY A 415 -9.85 9.49 -1.09
CA GLY A 415 -8.72 10.27 -0.61
C GLY A 415 -7.85 10.85 -1.71
N ALA A 416 -6.77 11.53 -1.31
CA ALA A 416 -5.77 12.00 -2.26
C ALA A 416 -4.92 10.84 -2.79
N LYS A 417 -4.15 11.11 -3.86
CA LYS A 417 -3.28 10.08 -4.46
C LYS A 417 -2.02 9.78 -3.63
N SER A 418 -1.61 10.68 -2.76
CA SER A 418 -0.43 10.56 -1.89
C SER A 418 -0.45 11.62 -0.76
N PRO A 419 0.41 11.50 0.28
CA PRO A 419 0.58 12.55 1.29
C PRO A 419 0.94 13.92 0.72
N LEU A 420 1.71 13.98 -0.39
CA LEU A 420 2.00 15.23 -1.08
C LEU A 420 0.71 15.93 -1.48
N HIS A 421 -0.26 15.19 -2.03
CA HIS A 421 -1.54 15.75 -2.48
C HIS A 421 -2.49 16.00 -1.31
N GLU A 422 -2.44 15.20 -0.24
CA GLU A 422 -3.21 15.42 0.99
C GLU A 422 -2.82 16.73 1.70
N LEU A 423 -1.55 17.15 1.61
CA LEU A 423 -1.08 18.45 2.12
C LEU A 423 -1.89 19.65 1.57
N LYS A 424 -2.43 19.56 0.35
CA LYS A 424 -3.21 20.65 -0.27
C LYS A 424 -4.53 20.84 0.46
N MET A 425 -5.16 19.73 0.82
CA MET A 425 -6.40 19.73 1.59
C MET A 425 -6.15 20.16 3.04
N ALA A 426 -5.06 19.69 3.65
CA ALA A 426 -4.65 20.09 4.99
C ALA A 426 -4.33 21.59 5.08
N ASP A 427 -3.58 22.13 4.13
CA ASP A 427 -3.26 23.57 4.04
C ASP A 427 -4.51 24.39 3.77
N TRP A 428 -5.37 23.96 2.83
CA TRP A 428 -6.65 24.63 2.58
C TRP A 428 -7.49 24.72 3.86
N TRP A 429 -7.61 23.61 4.61
CA TRP A 429 -8.35 23.58 5.86
C TRP A 429 -7.70 24.46 6.93
N ASN A 430 -6.37 24.44 7.03
CA ASN A 430 -5.61 25.26 7.97
C ASN A 430 -5.84 26.76 7.76
N GLN A 431 -5.74 27.22 6.51
CA GLN A 431 -5.96 28.64 6.19
C GLN A 431 -7.42 29.04 6.38
N ASN A 432 -8.38 28.24 5.88
CA ASN A 432 -9.77 28.66 5.79
C ASN A 432 -10.61 28.34 7.04
N LYS A 433 -10.21 27.35 7.85
CA LYS A 433 -10.98 26.86 9.01
C LYS A 433 -10.26 26.96 10.33
N MET A 434 -8.94 27.15 10.32
CA MET A 434 -8.12 27.17 11.54
C MET A 434 -7.31 28.46 11.71
N ASP A 435 -7.54 29.49 10.89
CA ASP A 435 -6.84 30.79 10.98
C ASP A 435 -5.31 30.64 10.93
N GLY A 436 -4.82 29.73 10.08
CA GLY A 436 -3.39 29.47 9.91
C GLY A 436 -2.70 28.92 11.16
N LYS A 437 -3.43 28.15 11.99
CA LYS A 437 -2.93 27.60 13.26
C LYS A 437 -1.65 26.78 13.14
N PHE A 438 -1.49 26.06 12.03
CA PHE A 438 -0.27 25.31 11.72
C PHE A 438 0.64 26.13 10.81
N SER A 439 1.92 26.18 11.15
CA SER A 439 2.96 26.67 10.24
C SER A 439 3.20 25.68 9.09
N ASP A 440 3.79 26.17 7.99
CA ASP A 440 4.19 25.30 6.88
C ASP A 440 5.16 24.20 7.35
N TYR A 441 6.07 24.52 8.28
CA TYR A 441 6.95 23.53 8.91
C TYR A 441 6.17 22.42 9.61
N GLU A 442 5.17 22.77 10.43
CA GLU A 442 4.36 21.78 11.15
C GLU A 442 3.56 20.89 10.20
N LEU A 443 3.04 21.43 9.09
CA LEU A 443 2.39 20.62 8.05
C LEU A 443 3.39 19.64 7.39
N ALA A 444 4.61 20.10 7.08
CA ALA A 444 5.68 19.23 6.58
C ALA A 444 6.08 18.15 7.60
N GLN A 445 6.07 18.46 8.91
CA GLN A 445 6.35 17.47 9.95
C GLN A 445 5.31 16.33 9.97
N MET A 446 4.03 16.61 9.69
CA MET A 446 2.96 15.60 9.70
C MET A 446 3.19 14.45 8.71
N VAL A 447 3.93 14.70 7.63
CA VAL A 447 4.25 13.72 6.58
C VAL A 447 5.72 13.28 6.59
N THR A 448 6.51 13.70 7.58
CA THR A 448 7.93 13.34 7.73
C THR A 448 8.26 12.97 9.17
N SER A 449 8.77 13.93 9.97
CA SER A 449 9.31 13.65 11.30
C SER A 449 8.26 13.14 12.28
N ASN A 450 7.03 13.67 12.25
CA ASN A 450 5.98 13.20 13.17
C ASN A 450 5.54 11.78 12.81
N ALA A 451 5.48 11.46 11.52
CA ALA A 451 5.11 10.13 11.05
C ALA A 451 6.16 9.09 11.49
N ALA A 452 7.45 9.39 11.35
CA ALA A 452 8.51 8.54 11.87
C ALA A 452 8.47 8.41 13.40
N ASP A 453 8.26 9.52 14.12
CA ASP A 453 8.19 9.52 15.58
C ASP A 453 6.98 8.71 16.11
N ALA A 454 5.88 8.65 15.36
CA ALA A 454 4.67 7.94 15.72
C ALA A 454 4.84 6.41 15.74
N MET A 455 5.79 5.88 14.95
CA MET A 455 6.13 4.45 14.89
C MET A 455 7.47 4.14 15.58
N HIS A 456 8.04 5.10 16.32
CA HIS A 456 9.39 4.99 16.88
C HIS A 456 10.52 4.77 15.84
N TRP A 457 10.26 5.04 14.57
CA TRP A 457 11.22 4.94 13.45
C TRP A 457 12.14 6.16 13.30
N ASN A 458 12.17 7.05 14.31
CA ASN A 458 12.93 8.29 14.28
C ASN A 458 14.46 8.09 14.26
N THR A 459 14.94 6.87 14.50
CA THR A 459 16.34 6.45 14.33
C THR A 459 16.60 5.74 12.99
N HIS A 460 15.61 5.69 12.11
CA HIS A 460 15.70 5.04 10.80
C HIS A 460 15.35 5.99 9.65
N LEU A 461 14.31 6.83 9.81
CA LEU A 461 13.84 7.74 8.76
C LEU A 461 13.08 8.97 9.32
N GLY A 462 12.50 9.78 8.42
CA GLY A 462 11.74 11.00 8.74
C GLY A 462 12.57 12.25 9.02
N ARG A 463 13.91 12.13 9.00
CA ARG A 463 14.87 13.25 9.10
C ARG A 463 16.08 12.97 8.18
N ILE A 464 16.78 14.01 7.76
CA ILE A 464 18.05 13.87 7.03
C ILE A 464 19.18 14.08 8.02
N GLN A 465 19.74 12.98 8.53
CA GLN A 465 20.81 12.96 9.52
C GLN A 465 21.70 11.73 9.34
N ASP A 466 22.95 11.83 9.78
CA ASP A 466 23.90 10.72 9.81
C ASP A 466 23.31 9.49 10.50
N GLY A 467 23.47 8.33 9.86
CA GLY A 467 23.03 7.03 10.35
C GLY A 467 21.58 6.66 10.00
N LEU A 468 20.81 7.54 9.35
CA LEU A 468 19.45 7.22 8.89
C LEU A 468 19.46 6.66 7.47
N SER A 469 18.40 5.96 7.08
CA SER A 469 18.21 5.48 5.71
C SER A 469 18.11 6.65 4.75
N ALA A 470 18.66 6.50 3.54
CA ALA A 470 18.56 7.47 2.46
C ALA A 470 17.21 7.36 1.75
N ASP A 471 16.14 7.64 2.50
CA ASP A 471 14.78 7.77 2.00
C ASP A 471 14.51 9.27 1.82
N LEU A 472 14.52 9.75 0.57
CA LEU A 472 14.62 11.17 0.24
C LEU A 472 13.63 11.59 -0.85
N LEU A 473 13.13 12.81 -0.74
CA LEU A 473 12.33 13.48 -1.76
C LEU A 473 13.05 14.77 -2.19
N VAL A 474 13.18 14.97 -3.50
CA VAL A 474 13.65 16.22 -4.11
C VAL A 474 12.49 16.87 -4.86
N VAL A 475 12.20 18.12 -4.53
CA VAL A 475 11.21 18.96 -5.23
C VAL A 475 11.84 20.25 -5.75
N ASP A 476 11.24 20.84 -6.78
CA ASP A 476 11.68 22.14 -7.29
C ASP A 476 11.66 23.26 -6.23
N ASN A 477 12.54 24.24 -6.41
CA ASN A 477 12.59 25.43 -5.55
C ASN A 477 11.47 26.43 -5.89
N ILE A 478 10.24 26.13 -5.44
CA ILE A 478 9.02 26.91 -5.72
C ILE A 478 8.94 28.23 -4.91
N ALA A 479 9.31 28.19 -3.63
CA ALA A 479 9.19 29.30 -2.68
C ALA A 479 10.49 29.52 -1.87
N GLU A 480 10.63 30.72 -1.29
CA GLU A 480 11.77 31.05 -0.41
C GLU A 480 11.75 30.20 0.85
N ASP A 481 10.58 29.98 1.45
CA ASP A 481 10.38 29.01 2.53
C ASP A 481 10.38 27.58 1.94
N PRO A 482 11.31 26.70 2.33
CA PRO A 482 11.31 25.32 1.86
C PRO A 482 10.02 24.57 2.21
N TYR A 483 9.42 24.82 3.36
CA TYR A 483 8.22 24.08 3.77
C TYR A 483 7.01 24.47 2.92
N ARG A 484 6.92 25.75 2.54
CA ARG A 484 5.94 26.22 1.56
C ARG A 484 6.16 25.59 0.18
N THR A 485 7.43 25.42 -0.22
CA THR A 485 7.80 24.65 -1.42
C THR A 485 7.20 23.25 -1.41
N LEU A 486 7.32 22.51 -0.30
CA LEU A 486 6.78 21.14 -0.22
C LEU A 486 5.25 21.12 -0.38
N ILE A 487 4.55 22.02 0.32
CA ILE A 487 3.08 22.05 0.28
C ILE A 487 2.57 22.45 -1.11
N GLU A 488 3.25 23.38 -1.81
CA GLU A 488 2.89 23.80 -3.17
C GLU A 488 3.32 22.85 -4.29
N ALA A 489 4.26 21.94 -4.04
CA ALA A 489 4.78 21.04 -5.07
C ALA A 489 3.71 20.08 -5.58
N ILE A 490 3.60 19.90 -6.89
CA ILE A 490 2.72 18.93 -7.55
C ILE A 490 3.55 17.93 -8.36
N ASP A 491 2.92 16.96 -9.03
CA ASP A 491 3.65 15.84 -9.65
C ASP A 491 4.79 16.26 -10.61
N PRO A 492 4.63 17.29 -11.46
CA PRO A 492 5.73 17.77 -12.30
C PRO A 492 6.92 18.36 -11.52
N ASP A 493 6.71 18.88 -10.31
CA ASP A 493 7.76 19.49 -9.49
C ASP A 493 8.59 18.45 -8.70
N VAL A 494 8.15 17.19 -8.66
CA VAL A 494 8.91 16.11 -8.02
C VAL A 494 10.06 15.71 -8.93
N ARG A 495 11.29 16.01 -8.49
CA ARG A 495 12.51 15.80 -9.27
C ARG A 495 13.14 14.44 -9.04
N LEU A 496 13.01 13.91 -7.83
CA LEU A 496 13.59 12.63 -7.46
C LEU A 496 12.93 12.09 -6.19
N SER A 497 12.60 10.81 -6.21
CA SER A 497 12.21 10.01 -5.06
C SER A 497 13.25 8.90 -4.89
N ILE A 498 13.77 8.74 -3.68
CA ILE A 498 14.81 7.77 -3.34
C ILE A 498 14.33 6.93 -2.18
N VAL A 499 14.44 5.61 -2.29
CA VAL A 499 14.14 4.66 -1.21
C VAL A 499 15.39 3.81 -0.95
N GLY A 500 15.87 3.79 0.29
CA GLY A 500 17.07 3.02 0.64
C GLY A 500 18.30 3.38 -0.21
N GLY A 501 18.41 4.64 -0.61
CA GLY A 501 19.48 5.15 -1.48
C GLY A 501 19.31 4.88 -2.98
N LEU A 502 18.31 4.11 -3.41
CA LEU A 502 18.02 3.87 -4.83
C LEU A 502 17.11 4.95 -5.41
N PRO A 503 17.45 5.56 -6.56
CA PRO A 503 16.56 6.47 -7.27
C PRO A 503 15.43 5.66 -7.96
N VAL A 504 14.20 5.77 -7.46
CA VAL A 504 13.06 4.95 -7.95
C VAL A 504 12.13 5.73 -8.89
N PHE A 505 12.12 7.06 -8.80
CA PHE A 505 11.29 7.92 -9.65
C PHE A 505 11.88 9.33 -9.74
N GLY A 506 11.74 10.01 -10.87
CA GLY A 506 12.10 11.42 -10.96
C GLY A 506 12.23 11.98 -12.37
N ASP A 507 12.93 13.11 -12.47
CA ASP A 507 13.34 13.71 -13.72
C ASP A 507 14.26 12.75 -14.50
N VAL A 508 14.06 12.68 -15.81
CA VAL A 508 14.77 11.74 -16.69
C VAL A 508 16.29 11.95 -16.63
N ASP A 509 16.76 13.19 -16.47
CA ASP A 509 18.19 13.50 -16.42
C ASP A 509 18.84 13.04 -15.09
N LEU A 510 18.18 13.21 -13.96
CA LEU A 510 18.64 12.73 -12.66
C LEU A 510 18.62 11.20 -12.59
N MET A 511 17.51 10.59 -13.00
CA MET A 511 17.39 9.13 -13.08
C MET A 511 18.47 8.53 -13.99
N GLN A 512 18.70 9.12 -15.17
CA GLN A 512 19.74 8.66 -16.08
C GLN A 512 21.17 8.88 -15.52
N ALA A 513 21.40 9.97 -14.79
CA ALA A 513 22.70 10.25 -14.20
C ALA A 513 23.04 9.25 -13.07
N MET A 514 22.05 8.83 -12.29
CA MET A 514 22.25 7.96 -11.14
C MET A 514 22.13 6.47 -11.47
N ASN A 515 21.19 6.07 -12.34
CA ASN A 515 20.89 4.66 -12.65
C ASN A 515 21.23 4.24 -14.10
N GLY A 516 21.91 5.11 -14.88
CA GLY A 516 22.28 4.79 -16.25
C GLY A 516 21.06 4.73 -17.18
N ASN A 517 20.79 3.60 -17.83
CA ASN A 517 19.61 3.47 -18.72
C ASN A 517 18.56 2.50 -18.15
N ASP A 518 18.64 2.22 -16.85
CA ASP A 518 17.76 1.30 -16.16
C ASP A 518 16.57 2.08 -15.57
N TYR A 519 15.61 2.37 -16.44
CA TYR A 519 14.36 3.06 -16.10
C TYR A 519 13.36 2.97 -17.27
N GLU A 520 12.08 3.13 -16.97
CA GLU A 520 11.00 3.35 -17.93
C GLU A 520 10.54 4.80 -17.94
N LEU A 521 10.13 5.28 -19.11
CA LEU A 521 9.53 6.60 -19.25
C LEU A 521 8.03 6.53 -18.98
N ILE A 522 7.56 7.36 -18.06
CA ILE A 522 6.13 7.55 -17.80
C ILE A 522 5.69 8.96 -18.22
N ASN A 523 4.53 9.05 -18.84
CA ASN A 523 4.05 10.29 -19.44
C ASN A 523 2.92 10.88 -18.61
N GLY A 524 3.06 12.16 -18.25
CA GLY A 524 1.97 12.95 -17.67
C GLY A 524 1.40 13.96 -18.67
N SER A 525 0.47 14.79 -18.22
CA SER A 525 -0.13 15.82 -19.08
C SER A 525 0.87 16.94 -19.40
N GLY A 526 1.60 16.80 -20.51
CA GLY A 526 2.56 17.80 -21.00
C GLY A 526 3.97 17.71 -20.40
N PHE A 527 4.26 16.67 -19.62
CA PHE A 527 5.59 16.40 -19.05
C PHE A 527 5.92 14.90 -19.09
N GLN A 528 7.17 14.54 -18.88
CA GLN A 528 7.66 13.17 -18.86
C GLN A 528 8.60 12.97 -17.66
N LYS A 529 8.51 11.80 -17.03
CA LYS A 529 9.34 11.38 -15.90
C LYS A 529 9.90 9.99 -16.18
N ALA A 530 10.86 9.56 -15.35
CA ALA A 530 11.40 8.22 -15.36
C ALA A 530 11.05 7.51 -14.05
N VAL A 531 10.80 6.20 -14.13
CA VAL A 531 10.56 5.31 -12.98
C VAL A 531 11.43 4.08 -13.14
N ASP A 532 11.96 3.58 -12.04
CA ASP A 532 12.60 2.26 -11.97
C ASP A 532 11.80 1.42 -10.97
N ILE A 533 11.20 0.33 -11.49
CA ILE A 533 10.41 -0.62 -10.70
C ILE A 533 10.87 -2.05 -10.89
N THR A 534 11.99 -2.23 -11.59
CA THR A 534 12.44 -3.54 -12.07
C THR A 534 13.62 -4.03 -11.26
N TYR A 535 13.35 -4.90 -10.29
CA TYR A 535 14.38 -5.48 -9.41
C TYR A 535 14.34 -7.00 -9.50
N ASN A 536 15.27 -7.59 -10.23
CA ASN A 536 15.27 -9.04 -10.48
C ASN A 536 15.38 -9.84 -9.18
N SER A 537 15.99 -9.27 -8.14
CA SER A 537 16.12 -9.97 -6.86
C SER A 537 14.86 -10.04 -6.00
N VAL A 538 13.74 -9.49 -6.48
CA VAL A 538 12.43 -9.50 -5.83
C VAL A 538 11.49 -10.38 -6.66
N GLU A 539 10.63 -11.16 -5.99
CA GLU A 539 9.58 -11.95 -6.67
C GLU A 539 8.72 -11.02 -7.54
N ASP A 540 8.39 -11.43 -8.76
CA ASP A 540 7.69 -10.58 -9.76
C ASP A 540 8.32 -9.20 -10.01
N GLY A 541 9.57 -9.01 -9.58
CA GLY A 541 10.27 -7.74 -9.59
C GLY A 541 10.70 -7.33 -10.99
N SER A 542 10.76 -8.23 -11.97
CA SER A 542 11.14 -7.93 -13.36
C SER A 542 10.03 -7.30 -14.20
N GLN A 543 8.80 -7.25 -13.71
CA GLN A 543 7.66 -6.70 -14.47
C GLN A 543 7.82 -5.19 -14.70
N SER A 544 7.65 -4.77 -15.96
CA SER A 544 7.75 -3.37 -16.37
C SER A 544 6.47 -2.58 -16.01
N PHE A 545 6.59 -1.28 -15.76
CA PHE A 545 5.44 -0.40 -15.50
C PHE A 545 4.46 -0.41 -16.68
N SER A 546 4.98 -0.44 -17.90
CA SER A 546 4.16 -0.56 -19.11
C SER A 546 3.36 -1.87 -19.18
N PHE A 547 3.90 -2.97 -18.65
CA PHE A 547 3.18 -4.22 -18.48
C PHE A 547 2.08 -4.10 -17.42
N LEU A 548 2.41 -3.57 -16.23
CA LEU A 548 1.43 -3.34 -15.14
C LEU A 548 0.24 -2.52 -15.63
N GLU A 549 0.50 -1.37 -16.27
CA GLU A 549 -0.55 -0.48 -16.78
C GLU A 549 -1.43 -1.18 -17.84
N SER A 550 -0.82 -2.00 -18.71
CA SER A 550 -1.54 -2.76 -19.73
C SER A 550 -2.48 -3.80 -19.11
N GLU A 551 -1.99 -4.64 -18.19
CA GLU A 551 -2.80 -5.71 -17.59
C GLU A 551 -3.91 -5.15 -16.71
N LEU A 552 -3.62 -4.14 -15.88
CA LEU A 552 -4.64 -3.49 -15.07
C LEU A 552 -5.68 -2.78 -15.95
N THR A 553 -5.27 -2.07 -17.01
CA THR A 553 -6.21 -1.44 -17.95
C THR A 553 -7.08 -2.48 -18.66
N LYS A 554 -6.51 -3.64 -19.03
CA LYS A 554 -7.27 -4.76 -19.61
C LYS A 554 -8.32 -5.24 -18.62
N ALA A 555 -7.92 -5.60 -17.42
CA ALA A 555 -8.81 -6.13 -16.37
C ALA A 555 -9.90 -5.14 -15.95
N MET A 556 -9.58 -3.86 -15.84
CA MET A 556 -10.49 -2.77 -15.44
C MET A 556 -11.63 -2.48 -16.43
N ARG A 557 -11.52 -2.98 -17.68
CA ARG A 557 -12.62 -2.89 -18.66
C ARG A 557 -13.78 -3.82 -18.31
N PHE A 558 -13.52 -4.88 -17.53
CA PHE A 558 -14.48 -5.95 -17.22
C PHE A 558 -15.21 -6.44 -18.48
N ASP A 559 -14.47 -6.56 -19.60
CA ASP A 559 -15.03 -7.07 -20.84
C ASP A 559 -15.35 -8.56 -20.67
N ARG A 560 -16.58 -8.94 -21.01
CA ARG A 560 -17.06 -10.31 -20.76
C ARG A 560 -16.32 -11.35 -21.60
N GLN A 561 -15.91 -10.99 -22.81
CA GLN A 561 -15.15 -11.90 -23.67
C GLN A 561 -13.75 -12.08 -23.13
N GLU A 562 -13.08 -10.99 -22.75
CA GLU A 562 -11.74 -11.05 -22.15
C GLU A 562 -11.75 -11.86 -20.84
N MET A 563 -12.69 -11.61 -19.92
CA MET A 563 -12.80 -12.40 -18.68
C MET A 563 -13.07 -13.89 -18.94
N PHE A 564 -13.88 -14.22 -19.95
CA PHE A 564 -14.16 -15.62 -20.27
C PHE A 564 -12.95 -16.32 -20.87
N ASP A 565 -12.27 -15.67 -21.81
CA ASP A 565 -11.09 -16.22 -22.48
C ASP A 565 -9.93 -16.40 -21.51
N ASP A 566 -9.83 -15.54 -20.49
CA ASP A 566 -8.79 -15.57 -19.46
C ASP A 566 -9.04 -16.66 -18.41
N TRP A 567 -10.16 -16.59 -17.67
CA TRP A 567 -10.45 -17.51 -16.55
C TRP A 567 -11.85 -18.14 -16.60
N GLY A 568 -12.84 -17.49 -17.21
CA GLY A 568 -14.22 -17.96 -17.17
C GLY A 568 -14.47 -19.30 -17.88
N HIS A 569 -13.68 -19.62 -18.92
CA HIS A 569 -13.81 -20.84 -19.72
C HIS A 569 -13.43 -22.13 -18.97
N GLU A 570 -12.70 -22.03 -17.85
CA GLU A 570 -12.31 -23.17 -17.03
C GLU A 570 -13.51 -23.77 -16.29
N SER A 571 -14.45 -22.91 -15.87
CA SER A 571 -15.57 -23.28 -15.00
C SER A 571 -16.93 -23.21 -15.68
N TYR A 572 -17.07 -22.47 -16.79
CA TYR A 572 -18.36 -22.19 -17.42
C TYR A 572 -18.32 -22.37 -18.95
N THR A 573 -19.46 -22.72 -19.55
CA THR A 573 -19.67 -22.37 -20.97
C THR A 573 -19.94 -20.88 -21.12
N TRP A 574 -19.73 -20.32 -22.33
CA TRP A 574 -19.99 -18.89 -22.60
C TRP A 574 -21.39 -18.43 -22.15
N SER A 575 -22.42 -19.26 -22.37
CA SER A 575 -23.79 -18.93 -21.95
C SER A 575 -23.93 -18.91 -20.42
N GLU A 576 -23.38 -19.92 -19.74
CA GLU A 576 -23.45 -20.03 -18.28
C GLU A 576 -22.67 -18.91 -17.59
N PHE A 577 -21.53 -18.51 -18.15
CA PHE A 577 -20.73 -17.39 -17.66
C PHE A 577 -21.50 -16.07 -17.70
N ASN A 578 -22.15 -15.79 -18.83
CA ASN A 578 -22.97 -14.58 -18.99
C ASN A 578 -24.21 -14.62 -18.08
N ASP A 579 -24.88 -15.76 -17.98
CA ASP A 579 -26.02 -15.93 -17.08
C ASP A 579 -25.61 -15.74 -15.60
N TRP A 580 -24.40 -16.18 -15.22
CA TRP A 580 -23.84 -15.98 -13.87
C TRP A 580 -23.54 -14.50 -13.59
N LEU A 581 -22.88 -13.81 -14.52
CA LEU A 581 -22.64 -12.36 -14.43
C LEU A 581 -23.95 -11.57 -14.32
N ASP A 582 -24.96 -11.91 -15.12
CA ASP A 582 -26.27 -11.24 -15.10
C ASP A 582 -27.02 -11.48 -13.78
N GLN A 583 -26.82 -12.63 -13.13
CA GLN A 583 -27.45 -12.94 -11.85
C GLN A 583 -26.76 -12.30 -10.65
N SER A 584 -25.42 -12.27 -10.65
CA SER A 584 -24.64 -11.93 -9.45
C SER A 584 -23.92 -10.59 -9.53
N HIS A 585 -23.66 -10.09 -10.75
CA HIS A 585 -22.79 -8.94 -11.03
C HIS A 585 -23.33 -8.06 -12.18
N SER A 586 -24.66 -7.93 -12.31
CA SER A 586 -25.30 -7.29 -13.49
C SER A 586 -24.94 -5.82 -13.72
N SER A 587 -24.49 -5.10 -12.69
CA SER A 587 -24.02 -3.72 -12.79
C SER A 587 -22.50 -3.58 -12.91
N LEU A 588 -21.75 -4.69 -12.96
CA LEU A 588 -20.31 -4.66 -13.21
C LEU A 588 -20.06 -4.17 -14.64
N GLY A 589 -19.19 -3.19 -14.78
CA GLY A 589 -18.79 -2.62 -16.04
C GLY A 589 -17.48 -1.86 -15.90
N ALA A 590 -16.98 -1.33 -17.01
CA ALA A 590 -15.69 -0.67 -17.06
C ALA A 590 -15.55 0.42 -15.99
N VAL A 591 -14.43 0.36 -15.26
CA VAL A 591 -13.96 1.40 -14.35
C VAL A 591 -12.65 1.91 -14.94
N PRO A 592 -12.38 3.22 -15.04
CA PRO A 592 -11.10 3.68 -15.54
C PRO A 592 -10.00 3.33 -14.54
N LEU A 593 -8.83 2.90 -15.02
CA LEU A 593 -7.62 2.84 -14.20
C LEU A 593 -7.28 4.25 -13.74
N ASP A 594 -7.07 4.44 -12.43
CA ASP A 594 -6.75 5.76 -11.90
C ASP A 594 -5.33 6.18 -12.28
N PRO A 595 -5.12 7.32 -12.96
CA PRO A 595 -3.78 7.75 -13.36
C PRO A 595 -2.85 7.90 -12.14
N VAL A 596 -1.56 7.59 -12.33
CA VAL A 596 -0.56 7.74 -11.26
C VAL A 596 -0.36 9.21 -10.84
N PHE A 597 -0.52 10.15 -11.78
CA PHE A 597 -0.38 11.60 -11.51
C PHE A 597 -1.72 12.25 -11.17
N THR A 598 -1.72 13.22 -10.26
CA THR A 598 -2.88 14.07 -9.95
C THR A 598 -2.98 15.21 -10.97
N TYR A 599 -1.86 15.83 -11.31
CA TYR A 599 -1.81 16.90 -12.30
C TYR A 599 -2.22 16.39 -13.70
N GLY A 600 -3.24 17.03 -14.28
CA GLY A 600 -3.83 16.63 -15.55
C GLY A 600 -4.93 15.57 -15.45
N ASP A 601 -5.31 15.14 -14.24
CA ASP A 601 -6.47 14.29 -14.03
C ASP A 601 -7.76 15.13 -13.90
N ASP A 602 -8.33 15.51 -15.04
CA ASP A 602 -9.57 16.29 -15.10
C ASP A 602 -10.73 15.58 -14.39
N ARG A 603 -10.74 14.24 -14.38
CA ARG A 603 -11.80 13.47 -13.71
C ARG A 603 -11.70 13.64 -12.20
N TYR A 604 -10.50 13.52 -11.63
CA TYR A 604 -10.27 13.65 -10.20
C TYR A 604 -10.81 15.00 -9.68
N PHE A 605 -10.45 16.11 -10.35
CA PHE A 605 -10.94 17.44 -9.97
C PHE A 605 -12.44 17.65 -10.25
N ASP A 606 -13.00 17.09 -11.32
CA ASP A 606 -14.46 17.13 -11.57
C ASP A 606 -15.25 16.45 -10.45
N VAL A 607 -14.81 15.26 -10.01
CA VAL A 607 -15.48 14.52 -8.92
C VAL A 607 -15.42 15.32 -7.62
N LEU A 608 -14.25 15.87 -7.25
CA LEU A 608 -14.13 16.72 -6.07
C LEU A 608 -15.04 17.95 -6.14
N ASN A 609 -15.02 18.67 -7.27
CA ASN A 609 -15.76 19.92 -7.44
C ASN A 609 -17.29 19.72 -7.48
N ARG A 610 -17.77 18.54 -7.94
CA ARG A 610 -19.20 18.20 -7.92
C ARG A 610 -19.66 17.53 -6.63
N SER A 611 -18.74 17.06 -5.80
CA SER A 611 -19.07 16.37 -4.56
C SER A 611 -19.71 17.33 -3.55
N GLN A 612 -20.95 17.02 -3.15
CA GLN A 612 -21.71 17.84 -2.19
C GLN A 612 -21.16 17.72 -0.78
N THR A 613 -20.72 16.52 -0.38
CA THR A 613 -20.10 16.26 0.92
C THR A 613 -18.78 17.01 1.03
N PHE A 614 -17.91 16.89 0.03
CA PHE A 614 -16.60 17.55 0.02
C PHE A 614 -16.72 19.08 0.13
N ASN A 615 -17.67 19.67 -0.59
CA ASN A 615 -17.89 21.13 -0.60
C ASN A 615 -18.86 21.64 0.49
N SER A 616 -19.26 20.80 1.44
CA SER A 616 -20.30 21.14 2.42
C SER A 616 -19.88 22.21 3.44
N LYS A 617 -18.56 22.42 3.61
CA LYS A 617 -18.00 23.43 4.52
C LYS A 617 -17.43 24.65 3.77
N GLY A 618 -17.69 24.78 2.47
CA GLY A 618 -17.20 25.88 1.63
C GLY A 618 -16.85 25.38 0.24
N THR A 619 -16.69 26.30 -0.71
CA THR A 619 -16.24 25.95 -2.07
C THR A 619 -14.75 25.63 -2.03
N ILE A 620 -14.41 24.34 -2.06
CA ILE A 620 -13.03 23.86 -2.05
C ILE A 620 -12.57 23.70 -3.51
N ASP A 621 -11.82 24.67 -4.02
CA ASP A 621 -11.22 24.59 -5.36
C ASP A 621 -9.72 24.34 -5.27
N LEU A 622 -9.34 23.06 -5.09
CA LEU A 622 -7.93 22.69 -5.00
C LEU A 622 -7.19 22.93 -6.33
N TYR A 623 -7.87 22.79 -7.47
CA TYR A 623 -7.25 22.96 -8.78
C TYR A 623 -6.75 24.38 -8.97
N SER A 624 -7.65 25.36 -8.88
CA SER A 624 -7.28 26.78 -9.05
C SER A 624 -6.24 27.24 -8.03
N ARG A 625 -6.24 26.63 -6.84
CA ARG A 625 -5.34 27.01 -5.74
C ARG A 625 -3.94 26.43 -5.84
N TYR A 626 -3.74 25.26 -6.44
CA TYR A 626 -2.44 24.57 -6.44
C TYR A 626 -2.00 23.98 -7.79
N TYR A 627 -2.93 23.67 -8.69
CA TYR A 627 -2.66 22.93 -9.93
C TYR A 627 -2.85 23.75 -11.21
N ASP A 628 -3.47 24.94 -11.15
CA ASP A 628 -3.55 25.87 -12.29
C ASP A 628 -2.20 26.57 -12.54
N VAL A 629 -1.21 25.76 -12.90
CA VAL A 629 0.18 26.13 -13.13
C VAL A 629 0.58 25.63 -14.51
N ALA A 630 1.22 26.48 -15.30
CA ALA A 630 1.72 26.09 -16.62
C ALA A 630 3.17 25.61 -16.56
N PHE A 631 3.46 24.50 -17.23
CA PHE A 631 4.78 23.88 -17.32
C PHE A 631 5.37 23.97 -18.73
N ASP A 632 6.70 24.01 -18.82
CA ASP A 632 7.42 23.80 -20.07
C ASP A 632 7.57 22.31 -20.40
N ALA A 633 8.13 22.00 -21.57
CA ALA A 633 8.27 20.61 -22.04
C ALA A 633 9.24 19.75 -21.20
N ASN A 634 10.02 20.37 -20.31
CA ASN A 634 10.91 19.69 -19.39
C ASN A 634 10.30 19.57 -17.98
N GLY A 635 9.02 19.92 -17.80
CA GLY A 635 8.35 19.85 -16.51
C GLY A 635 8.67 20.99 -15.54
N ASN A 636 9.34 22.06 -15.99
CA ASN A 636 9.61 23.22 -15.14
C ASN A 636 8.45 24.22 -15.19
N ARG A 637 8.11 24.83 -14.05
CA ARG A 637 7.12 25.91 -13.99
C ARG A 637 7.52 27.06 -14.93
N SER A 638 6.60 27.47 -15.79
CA SER A 638 6.81 28.53 -16.79
C SER A 638 6.61 29.95 -16.23
N GLU A 639 6.04 30.06 -15.03
CA GLU A 639 5.79 31.31 -14.32
C GLU A 639 5.87 31.12 -12.80
N THR A 640 6.10 32.22 -12.08
CA THR A 640 5.97 32.23 -10.62
C THR A 640 4.48 32.18 -10.27
N PHE A 641 4.02 31.03 -9.79
CA PHE A 641 2.63 30.86 -9.36
C PHE A 641 2.32 31.80 -8.19
N THR A 642 1.20 32.51 -8.28
CA THR A 642 0.64 33.28 -7.16
C THR A 642 -0.76 32.74 -6.96
N PRO A 643 -1.06 32.10 -5.81
CA PRO A 643 -2.39 31.59 -5.53
C PRO A 643 -3.43 32.70 -5.67
N PRO A 644 -4.68 32.40 -6.09
CA PRO A 644 -5.78 33.35 -6.04
C PRO A 644 -5.95 33.95 -4.62
N ASP A 645 -6.38 35.22 -4.53
CA ASP A 645 -6.82 35.81 -3.25
C ASP A 645 -7.96 34.94 -2.68
N ASP A 646 -7.93 34.68 -1.36
CA ASP A 646 -8.85 33.84 -0.55
C ASP A 646 -10.05 33.25 -1.30
N ASP A 647 -10.18 31.91 -1.25
CA ASP A 647 -11.37 31.22 -1.78
C ASP A 647 -12.61 31.91 -1.24
N PRO A 648 -13.58 32.31 -2.09
CA PRO A 648 -14.79 32.93 -1.63
C PRO A 648 -15.49 31.92 -0.72
N VAL A 649 -15.34 32.11 0.59
CA VAL A 649 -16.24 31.53 1.58
C VAL A 649 -17.58 32.20 1.30
N GLN A 650 -18.33 31.64 0.35
CA GLN A 650 -19.75 31.86 0.36
C GLN A 650 -20.24 31.12 1.61
N PRO A 651 -20.70 31.83 2.66
CA PRO A 651 -21.54 31.15 3.62
C PRO A 651 -22.65 30.46 2.82
N PRO A 652 -23.03 29.22 3.14
CA PRO A 652 -24.21 28.62 2.53
C PRO A 652 -25.33 29.66 2.59
N ASP A 653 -26.06 29.84 1.47
CA ASP A 653 -27.18 30.77 1.41
C ASP A 653 -27.99 30.63 2.70
N ASP A 654 -28.10 31.71 3.47
CA ASP A 654 -29.07 31.83 4.56
C ASP A 654 -30.46 31.71 3.92
N ASP A 655 -30.90 30.48 3.66
CA ASP A 655 -32.32 30.19 3.69
C ASP A 655 -32.74 30.45 5.13
N ASP A 656 -33.22 31.68 5.35
CA ASP A 656 -34.00 32.15 6.50
C ASP A 656 -35.09 31.11 6.85
N ASP A 657 -34.70 30.08 7.59
CA ASP A 657 -35.52 29.28 8.48
C ASP A 657 -34.66 28.98 9.73
N ASP A 658 -34.38 30.04 10.47
CA ASP A 658 -33.98 30.02 11.89
C ASP A 658 -35.04 29.23 12.70
N GLU A 659 -34.98 27.90 12.66
CA GLU A 659 -35.45 27.05 13.75
C GLU A 659 -34.21 26.69 14.60
N PRO A 660 -34.19 27.06 15.89
CA PRO A 660 -33.01 26.89 16.72
C PRO A 660 -32.64 25.41 16.81
N LEU A 661 -31.37 25.11 16.58
CA LEU A 661 -30.72 23.86 16.99
C LEU A 661 -31.07 23.62 18.46
N VAL A 662 -31.84 22.56 18.69
CA VAL A 662 -32.35 22.21 20.00
C VAL A 662 -31.17 21.83 20.91
N GLU A 663 -30.88 22.69 21.88
CA GLU A 663 -30.11 22.33 23.08
C GLU A 663 -30.74 21.08 23.72
N SER A 664 -29.96 20.01 23.81
CA SER A 664 -30.06 18.90 24.78
C SER A 664 -31.48 18.55 25.30
N GLU A 665 -32.15 17.57 24.69
CA GLU A 665 -33.52 17.17 25.07
C GLU A 665 -33.59 16.03 26.11
N CYS A 666 -32.73 15.98 27.13
CA CYS A 666 -33.05 15.16 28.29
C CYS A 666 -32.45 15.67 29.59
N THR A 667 -33.23 15.56 30.66
CA THR A 667 -32.79 15.81 32.03
C THR A 667 -32.42 14.48 32.70
N GLN A 668 -31.42 14.50 33.59
CA GLN A 668 -31.01 13.29 34.32
C GLN A 668 -32.22 12.64 35.03
N ASP A 669 -32.34 11.31 34.88
CA ASP A 669 -33.49 10.47 35.27
C ASP A 669 -34.68 10.44 34.28
N ASP A 670 -34.63 11.17 33.18
CA ASP A 670 -35.64 11.05 32.13
C ASP A 670 -35.54 9.69 31.43
N THR A 671 -36.71 9.09 31.14
CA THR A 671 -36.84 7.87 30.35
C THR A 671 -37.86 8.06 29.25
N LYS A 672 -37.52 7.60 28.03
CA LYS A 672 -38.46 7.56 26.89
C LYS A 672 -38.41 6.18 26.26
N ASN A 673 -39.55 5.73 25.73
CA ASN A 673 -39.57 4.53 24.90
C ASN A 673 -39.54 4.96 23.43
N VAL A 674 -38.58 4.43 22.67
CA VAL A 674 -38.48 4.60 21.22
C VAL A 674 -38.61 3.20 20.63
N GLU A 675 -39.68 2.97 19.88
CA GLU A 675 -40.06 1.64 19.39
C GLU A 675 -40.23 0.62 20.54
N CYS A 676 -39.45 -0.48 20.56
CA CYS A 676 -39.42 -1.46 21.65
C CYS A 676 -38.28 -1.24 22.66
N ASN A 677 -37.47 -0.20 22.46
CA ASN A 677 -36.32 0.12 23.31
C ASN A 677 -36.69 1.15 24.38
N THR A 678 -36.11 0.98 25.57
CA THR A 678 -36.20 1.97 26.65
C THR A 678 -34.91 2.76 26.68
N CYS A 679 -35.03 4.07 26.48
CA CYS A 679 -33.93 5.02 26.59
C CYS A 679 -33.97 5.73 27.93
N TYR A 680 -32.79 5.96 28.50
CA TYR A 680 -32.59 6.77 29.69
C TYR A 680 -31.60 7.90 29.38
N CYS A 681 -31.74 9.01 30.08
CA CYS A 681 -30.84 10.16 29.91
C CYS A 681 -29.54 9.94 30.69
N SER A 682 -28.39 10.13 30.03
CA SER A 682 -27.06 10.19 30.63
C SER A 682 -26.31 11.39 30.05
N ASP A 683 -25.81 12.28 30.91
CA ASP A 683 -25.05 13.48 30.53
C ASP A 683 -25.74 14.34 29.44
N GLU A 684 -27.05 14.57 29.60
CA GLU A 684 -27.88 15.36 28.69
C GLU A 684 -28.05 14.74 27.29
N VAL A 685 -27.70 13.46 27.15
CA VAL A 685 -27.82 12.64 25.93
C VAL A 685 -28.67 11.39 26.19
N TRP A 686 -29.49 11.00 25.22
CA TRP A 686 -30.31 9.78 25.32
C TRP A 686 -29.47 8.52 25.05
N VAL A 687 -29.46 7.59 26.00
CA VAL A 687 -28.83 6.26 25.88
C VAL A 687 -29.93 5.20 25.85
N CYS A 688 -29.99 4.39 24.80
CA CYS A 688 -31.05 3.40 24.58
C CYS A 688 -30.53 1.98 24.77
N THR A 689 -31.32 1.10 25.39
CA THR A 689 -31.04 -0.34 25.37
C THR A 689 -31.32 -0.90 23.99
N GLU A 690 -30.41 -1.65 23.39
CA GLU A 690 -30.65 -2.30 22.10
C GLU A 690 -31.37 -3.65 22.32
N MET A 691 -32.65 -3.72 21.94
CA MET A 691 -33.36 -4.97 21.67
C MET A 691 -33.87 -4.92 20.23
N ASP A 692 -33.64 -6.00 19.48
CA ASP A 692 -34.22 -6.22 18.16
C ASP A 692 -35.76 -6.21 18.26
N CYS A 693 -36.38 -5.18 17.67
CA CYS A 693 -37.82 -4.95 17.71
C CYS A 693 -38.53 -5.73 16.60
N GLY A 694 -38.59 -7.06 16.73
CA GLY A 694 -39.35 -7.93 15.83
C GLY A 694 -40.86 -7.63 15.82
N GLY A 695 -41.30 -6.82 14.86
CA GLY A 695 -42.70 -6.49 14.62
C GLY A 695 -43.40 -7.48 13.68
N SER A 696 -44.36 -8.23 14.21
CA SER A 696 -45.19 -9.20 13.49
C SER A 696 -46.06 -8.58 12.38
N GLN A 697 -45.92 -9.06 11.14
CA GLN A 697 -47.06 -9.23 10.22
C GLN A 697 -47.21 -10.72 9.86
N ASN A 698 -48.40 -11.25 10.09
CA ASN A 698 -48.76 -12.65 9.83
C ASN A 698 -48.72 -12.97 8.33
N SER A 699 -47.79 -13.83 7.92
CA SER A 699 -48.01 -14.89 6.94
C SER A 699 -47.09 -16.07 7.27
N GLU A 700 -47.66 -17.28 7.24
CA GLU A 700 -47.09 -18.56 7.64
C GLU A 700 -45.66 -18.81 7.10
N ASP A 701 -44.68 -19.09 7.97
CA ASP A 701 -43.36 -19.59 7.54
C ASP A 701 -42.73 -20.55 8.57
N ASP A 702 -43.29 -21.76 8.66
CA ASP A 702 -42.66 -22.94 9.30
C ASP A 702 -41.74 -23.69 8.30
N GLY A 703 -41.02 -22.96 7.44
CA GLY A 703 -40.24 -23.52 6.32
C GLY A 703 -38.75 -23.80 6.61
N LEU A 704 -38.10 -23.02 7.48
CA LEU A 704 -36.64 -23.10 7.64
C LEU A 704 -36.17 -24.24 8.55
N ALA A 705 -36.85 -24.47 9.68
CA ALA A 705 -36.46 -25.53 10.61
C ALA A 705 -36.74 -26.94 10.06
N SER A 706 -37.74 -27.09 9.19
CA SER A 706 -38.07 -28.35 8.53
C SER A 706 -37.13 -28.66 7.35
N SER A 707 -36.72 -27.63 6.60
CA SER A 707 -35.77 -27.77 5.48
C SER A 707 -34.32 -28.01 5.91
N LEU A 708 -33.95 -27.68 7.16
CA LEU A 708 -32.68 -28.03 7.79
C LEU A 708 -32.55 -29.52 8.15
N LEU A 709 -33.66 -30.27 8.21
CA LEU A 709 -33.71 -31.68 8.61
C LEU A 709 -34.26 -32.61 7.51
N ASP A 710 -34.59 -32.07 6.34
CA ASP A 710 -35.12 -32.82 5.20
C ASP A 710 -34.00 -33.17 4.18
N PRO A 711 -33.64 -34.46 3.98
CA PRO A 711 -32.59 -34.86 3.05
C PRO A 711 -32.92 -34.62 1.56
N SER A 712 -34.13 -34.16 1.24
CA SER A 712 -34.51 -33.70 -0.11
C SER A 712 -34.35 -32.18 -0.34
N SER A 713 -34.01 -31.42 0.71
CA SER A 713 -33.77 -29.97 0.67
C SER A 713 -32.33 -29.62 0.27
N PRO A 714 -32.08 -28.65 -0.63
CA PRO A 714 -30.73 -28.16 -0.93
C PRO A 714 -30.01 -27.58 0.31
N VAL A 715 -30.76 -26.97 1.24
CA VAL A 715 -30.23 -26.35 2.47
C VAL A 715 -29.67 -27.41 3.43
N TYR A 716 -30.27 -28.60 3.48
CA TYR A 716 -29.75 -29.74 4.25
C TYR A 716 -28.35 -30.17 3.74
N TRP A 717 -28.15 -30.18 2.42
CA TRP A 717 -26.87 -30.57 1.83
C TRP A 717 -25.78 -29.50 1.99
N VAL A 718 -26.14 -28.21 1.97
CA VAL A 718 -25.22 -27.12 2.31
C VAL A 718 -24.72 -27.26 3.76
N MET A 719 -25.62 -27.52 4.71
CA MET A 719 -25.25 -27.68 6.12
C MET A 719 -24.41 -28.95 6.39
N VAL A 720 -24.71 -30.06 5.70
CA VAL A 720 -23.89 -31.28 5.77
C VAL A 720 -22.50 -31.05 5.18
N PHE A 721 -22.38 -30.25 4.10
CA PHE A 721 -21.11 -29.91 3.48
C PHE A 721 -20.24 -29.03 4.40
N VAL A 722 -20.83 -28.00 5.02
CA VAL A 722 -20.15 -27.14 6.00
C VAL A 722 -19.70 -27.94 7.23
N ALA A 723 -20.54 -28.83 7.76
CA ALA A 723 -20.17 -29.69 8.89
C ALA A 723 -19.05 -30.69 8.54
N LEU A 724 -19.02 -31.21 7.31
CA LEU A 724 -17.95 -32.09 6.83
C LEU A 724 -16.63 -31.34 6.63
N LEU A 725 -16.66 -30.09 6.13
CA LEU A 725 -15.47 -29.25 5.99
C LEU A 725 -14.82 -28.94 7.34
N VAL A 726 -15.62 -28.67 8.37
CA VAL A 726 -15.13 -28.44 9.75
C VAL A 726 -14.51 -29.71 10.37
N VAL A 727 -15.08 -30.89 10.10
CA VAL A 727 -14.57 -32.18 10.63
C VAL A 727 -13.35 -32.69 9.87
N PHE A 728 -13.23 -32.44 8.57
CA PHE A 728 -12.05 -32.82 7.78
C PHE A 728 -10.89 -31.83 7.93
N GLY A 729 -11.16 -30.52 8.06
CA GLY A 729 -10.14 -29.51 8.33
C GLY A 729 -9.42 -29.71 9.67
N SER A 730 -10.14 -30.18 10.69
CA SER A 730 -9.55 -30.51 12.01
C SER A 730 -8.85 -31.88 12.05
N GLY A 731 -9.10 -32.77 11.09
CA GLY A 731 -8.41 -34.07 10.96
C GLY A 731 -7.02 -33.98 10.32
N VAL A 732 -6.79 -33.00 9.45
CA VAL A 732 -5.50 -32.79 8.75
C VAL A 732 -4.46 -32.17 9.68
N ALA A 733 -4.88 -31.26 10.57
CA ALA A 733 -3.99 -30.63 11.57
C ALA A 733 -3.41 -31.62 12.61
N VAL A 734 -4.13 -32.71 12.93
CA VAL A 734 -3.69 -33.71 13.92
C VAL A 734 -2.72 -34.75 13.32
N TRP A 735 -2.69 -34.93 11.99
CA TRP A 735 -1.84 -35.93 11.35
C TRP A 735 -0.41 -35.43 11.07
N MET A 736 -0.18 -34.11 10.98
CA MET A 736 1.16 -33.53 10.78
C MET A 736 2.03 -33.45 12.05
N VAL A 737 1.45 -33.58 13.25
CA VAL A 737 2.20 -33.46 14.53
C VAL A 737 2.81 -34.79 15.01
N LEU A 738 2.51 -35.93 14.39
CA LEU A 738 2.98 -37.25 14.84
C LEU A 738 3.55 -38.12 13.71
N ARG A 739 4.77 -37.81 13.25
CA ARG A 739 5.67 -38.83 12.68
C ARG A 739 7.07 -38.76 13.29
N PRO A 740 7.59 -39.87 13.84
CA PRO A 740 8.94 -39.92 14.36
C PRO A 740 9.96 -40.07 13.23
N SER A 741 11.08 -39.37 13.40
CA SER A 741 12.30 -39.45 12.60
C SER A 741 12.81 -40.87 12.41
N SER A 742 13.02 -41.28 11.15
CA SER A 742 13.95 -42.32 10.73
C SER A 742 14.44 -42.08 9.31
#